data_AF-A0A916QTP3-F1
#
_entry.id   AF-A0A916QTP3-F1
#
_cell.length_a   1.000
_cell.length_b   1.000
_cell.length_c   1.000
_cell.angle_alpha   90.00
_cell.angle_beta   90.00
_cell.angle_gamma   90.00
#
_symmetry.space_group_name_H-M   'P 1'
#
loop_
_entity.id
_entity.type
_entity.pdbx_description
1 polymer ?
#
loop_
_entity_poly.entity_id
_entity_poly.type
_entity_poly.pdbx_seq_one_letter_code
_entity_poly.pdbx_strand_id
1 'polypeptide(L)'
;MKSIIYYEKRLFIIPVVGRRLDDMPKLQNNLFRGKPQQRIGLLEELSAQRLITNPLEEFLKNHQEVSLKYNEAAIKEIIKLSAGHPYFTQGICYSLFVEARYQEKTEILPEDVNQVIDPTIELLEPGLIPFRNGLPILERIVFSAAATAQERAKQKNQSSVQNPLELLKEFGVDVEHGNVEHGNLHQASKNLIENKFLDEDGYKVTIKFVRHWLVKYHPIQSSIWEFEKLDPNASDYYEKANIWRNKRQTDDELYHYEKALELNPNHFSALFSLAELYLNKAELHLERTKSYPKENKDELYLIREDFLQALKLYERAYKVDSERAQDEYIKSLMGAIKLYLEDHNFPEASKLYRRFLQVNPERIKDEYINLSVDLAKSHLKDKKFKEALEFYELAYNVNPERVKDGYIKLLLEATKLHLEEHKFQEASELYERYREVNPENAEDEYINLLVGLANSHLKNQEFEEELKLYELAYKVNSESVKAEYTESLVRYGDYLIKNRDLTNRDVIAEVRIFPEKILDIDSTNRKAKLQLTLLDRKEDNLREQEENREINSQIELYKKRRNIINFSAILISFMLIVISFFLGLKFRPAPSSQPEPVLSDNEKKKRFSSGEGTIFDENNQGIFKCNQKFQKKKYSEAAECFGQLVKNDSDEPEALIYYNNSLSRQSTNRQVLAVIVPADRDEKSKEMLRGVAQAQHKFNSNESFSTKPLEILIVDSSSNDPETSLKVAREIVKDTSILGVVGNTSKKALEVYEEESLAMISPTSTNTELSEILFITIDNEILSEKLAEYVKQLDVEKVIIFYDSKSLSSERIKKILNIT
;
A
#
# COMPACT_ATOMS: atom_id res chain seq x y z
N MET A 1 -4.23 -46.55 -19.06
CA MET A 1 -3.63 -45.60 -20.02
C MET A 1 -2.43 -46.20 -20.76
N LYS A 2 -1.23 -46.39 -20.16
CA LYS A 2 -0.04 -46.97 -20.85
C LYS A 2 -0.32 -48.26 -21.64
N SER A 3 -1.03 -49.22 -21.04
CA SER A 3 -1.47 -50.46 -21.68
C SER A 3 -2.32 -50.24 -22.93
N ILE A 4 -3.29 -49.32 -22.85
CA ILE A 4 -4.23 -49.03 -23.96
C ILE A 4 -3.48 -48.39 -25.14
N ILE A 5 -2.59 -47.42 -24.87
CA ILE A 5 -1.74 -46.77 -25.90
C ILE A 5 -0.79 -47.79 -26.56
N TYR A 6 -0.34 -48.81 -25.82
CA TYR A 6 0.56 -49.83 -26.34
C TYR A 6 -0.13 -50.80 -27.32
N TYR A 7 -1.42 -51.11 -27.09
CA TYR A 7 -2.17 -52.03 -27.94
C TYR A 7 -2.93 -51.33 -29.09
N GLU A 8 -3.59 -50.19 -28.86
CA GLU A 8 -4.36 -49.47 -29.88
C GLU A 8 -3.52 -48.37 -30.57
N LYS A 9 -2.86 -48.74 -31.68
CA LYS A 9 -1.96 -47.86 -32.45
C LYS A 9 -2.62 -46.64 -33.10
N ARG A 10 -3.97 -46.55 -33.09
CA ARG A 10 -4.74 -45.39 -33.56
C ARG A 10 -5.18 -44.43 -32.44
N LEU A 11 -4.88 -44.72 -31.17
CA LEU A 11 -5.21 -43.87 -30.03
C LEU A 11 -4.19 -42.72 -29.86
N PHE A 12 -4.68 -41.48 -29.91
CA PHE A 12 -3.96 -40.28 -29.50
C PHE A 12 -4.62 -39.65 -28.26
N ILE A 13 -3.82 -38.95 -27.44
CA ILE A 13 -4.30 -38.29 -26.21
C ILE A 13 -3.69 -36.89 -26.14
N ILE A 14 -4.52 -35.86 -26.02
CA ILE A 14 -4.10 -34.47 -25.81
C ILE A 14 -4.55 -34.05 -24.40
N PRO A 15 -3.67 -34.13 -23.39
CA PRO A 15 -4.00 -33.72 -22.03
C PRO A 15 -3.95 -32.19 -21.90
N VAL A 16 -5.08 -31.55 -21.62
CA VAL A 16 -5.09 -30.15 -21.17
C VAL A 16 -4.86 -30.12 -19.66
N VAL A 17 -3.84 -29.38 -19.21
CA VAL A 17 -3.44 -29.30 -17.80
C VAL A 17 -3.20 -27.85 -17.40
N GLY A 18 -4.00 -27.35 -16.44
CA GLY A 18 -3.92 -25.97 -15.91
C GLY A 18 -2.74 -25.72 -14.96
N ARG A 19 -1.66 -26.52 -15.05
CA ARG A 19 -0.42 -26.43 -14.27
C ARG A 19 0.72 -26.97 -15.14
N ARG A 20 1.96 -26.53 -14.92
CA ARG A 20 3.13 -27.01 -15.69
C ARG A 20 3.29 -28.52 -15.53
N LEU A 21 3.85 -29.18 -16.54
CA LEU A 21 4.26 -30.58 -16.39
C LEU A 21 5.44 -30.71 -15.40
N ASP A 22 6.29 -29.69 -15.27
CA ASP A 22 7.36 -29.61 -14.28
C ASP A 22 6.83 -29.61 -12.83
N ASP A 23 5.68 -28.95 -12.58
CA ASP A 23 4.94 -29.01 -11.30
C ASP A 23 4.41 -30.41 -10.97
N MET A 24 4.40 -31.30 -11.96
CA MET A 24 3.82 -32.63 -11.89
C MET A 24 4.85 -33.66 -12.37
N PRO A 25 6.03 -33.78 -11.71
CA PRO A 25 7.14 -34.60 -12.19
C PRO A 25 6.77 -36.09 -12.25
N LYS A 26 5.82 -36.54 -11.42
CA LYS A 26 5.21 -37.88 -11.49
C LYS A 26 4.39 -38.10 -12.77
N LEU A 27 3.79 -37.06 -13.34
CA LEU A 27 3.02 -37.10 -14.59
C LEU A 27 3.97 -36.98 -15.80
N GLN A 28 4.85 -35.97 -15.77
CA GLN A 28 5.87 -35.70 -16.80
C GLN A 28 6.77 -36.91 -17.04
N ASN A 29 7.44 -37.43 -16.01
CA ASN A 29 8.41 -38.52 -16.17
C ASN A 29 7.78 -39.88 -16.49
N ASN A 30 6.52 -40.13 -16.09
CA ASN A 30 5.89 -41.43 -16.30
C ASN A 30 5.01 -41.50 -17.56
N LEU A 31 4.28 -40.43 -17.92
CA LEU A 31 3.31 -40.45 -19.02
C LEU A 31 3.77 -39.63 -20.23
N PHE A 32 4.38 -38.45 -20.01
CA PHE A 32 4.62 -37.45 -21.07
C PHE A 32 6.11 -37.21 -21.37
N ARG A 33 6.98 -38.12 -20.94
CA ARG A 33 8.44 -38.01 -21.10
C ARG A 33 8.81 -37.98 -22.59
N GLY A 34 9.39 -36.88 -23.04
CA GLY A 34 9.75 -36.66 -24.45
C GLY A 34 8.56 -36.53 -25.40
N LYS A 35 7.36 -36.18 -24.91
CA LYS A 35 6.21 -35.87 -25.78
C LYS A 35 6.18 -34.39 -26.17
N PRO A 36 5.70 -34.06 -27.39
CA PRO A 36 5.44 -32.67 -27.78
C PRO A 36 4.50 -31.98 -26.79
N GLN A 37 4.72 -30.69 -26.58
CA GLN A 37 3.91 -29.84 -25.70
C GLN A 37 3.61 -28.54 -26.44
N GLN A 38 2.37 -28.08 -26.35
CA GLN A 38 1.93 -26.80 -26.90
C GLN A 38 1.28 -26.00 -25.78
N ARG A 39 1.75 -24.77 -25.57
CA ARG A 39 1.12 -23.83 -24.63
C ARG A 39 -0.16 -23.30 -25.26
N ILE A 40 -1.29 -23.43 -24.56
CA ILE A 40 -2.48 -22.63 -24.83
C ILE A 40 -2.21 -21.23 -24.25
N GLY A 41 -2.24 -20.22 -25.11
CA GLY A 41 -1.86 -18.85 -24.79
C GLY A 41 -3.05 -17.89 -24.70
N LEU A 42 -2.72 -16.59 -24.64
CA LEU A 42 -3.65 -15.50 -24.91
C LEU A 42 -3.91 -15.41 -26.42
N LEU A 43 -5.02 -14.80 -26.84
CA LEU A 43 -5.30 -14.58 -28.26
C LEU A 43 -4.42 -13.46 -28.84
N GLU A 44 -3.95 -13.68 -30.07
CA GLU A 44 -3.39 -12.61 -30.91
C GLU A 44 -4.44 -11.53 -31.19
N GLU A 45 -4.00 -10.29 -31.44
CA GLU A 45 -4.85 -9.10 -31.55
C GLU A 45 -6.01 -9.27 -32.54
N LEU A 46 -5.77 -9.82 -33.73
CA LEU A 46 -6.80 -10.11 -34.74
C LEU A 46 -7.83 -11.16 -34.28
N SER A 47 -7.41 -12.13 -33.47
CA SER A 47 -8.29 -13.17 -32.92
C SER A 47 -9.10 -12.64 -31.73
N ALA A 48 -8.49 -11.78 -30.89
CA ALA A 48 -9.19 -11.07 -29.84
C ALA A 48 -10.21 -10.07 -30.41
N GLN A 49 -9.87 -9.33 -31.47
CA GLN A 49 -10.78 -8.43 -32.17
C GLN A 49 -12.00 -9.17 -32.72
N ARG A 50 -11.81 -10.29 -33.43
CA ARG A 50 -12.92 -11.14 -33.92
C ARG A 50 -13.81 -11.66 -32.79
N LEU A 51 -13.22 -12.00 -31.65
CA LEU A 51 -13.99 -12.42 -30.47
C LEU A 51 -14.82 -11.28 -29.88
N ILE A 52 -14.38 -10.02 -30.01
CA ILE A 52 -15.13 -8.82 -29.59
C ILE A 52 -16.27 -8.51 -30.57
N THR A 53 -16.00 -8.50 -31.88
CA THR A 53 -16.94 -7.98 -32.89
C THR A 53 -17.96 -9.01 -33.36
N ASN A 54 -17.53 -10.23 -33.71
CA ASN A 54 -18.38 -11.21 -34.38
C ASN A 54 -19.65 -11.59 -33.59
N PRO A 55 -19.63 -11.79 -32.25
CA PRO A 55 -20.84 -12.14 -31.50
C PRO A 55 -21.92 -11.04 -31.53
N LEU A 56 -21.50 -9.77 -31.55
CA LEU A 56 -22.42 -8.63 -31.66
C LEU A 56 -23.00 -8.52 -33.08
N GLU A 57 -22.16 -8.67 -34.11
CA GLU A 57 -22.60 -8.68 -35.52
C GLU A 57 -23.62 -9.79 -35.80
N GLU A 58 -23.38 -11.00 -35.28
CA GLU A 58 -24.30 -12.13 -35.41
C GLU A 58 -25.60 -11.92 -34.62
N PHE A 59 -25.51 -11.41 -33.39
CA PHE A 59 -26.68 -11.08 -32.58
C PHE A 59 -27.61 -10.08 -33.29
N LEU A 60 -27.07 -8.94 -33.73
CA LEU A 60 -27.85 -7.88 -34.38
C LEU A 60 -28.51 -8.37 -35.67
N LYS A 61 -27.76 -9.10 -36.50
CA LYS A 61 -28.25 -9.72 -37.74
C LYS A 61 -29.43 -10.66 -37.50
N ASN A 62 -29.41 -11.43 -36.42
CA ASN A 62 -30.46 -12.40 -36.10
C ASN A 62 -31.72 -11.76 -35.49
N HIS A 63 -31.61 -10.58 -34.87
CA HIS A 63 -32.74 -9.89 -34.21
C HIS A 63 -33.32 -8.70 -35.01
N GLN A 64 -32.77 -8.39 -36.19
CA GLN A 64 -33.15 -7.23 -37.03
C GLN A 64 -32.96 -5.86 -36.34
N GLU A 65 -32.13 -5.80 -35.30
CA GLU A 65 -31.80 -4.57 -34.59
C GLU A 65 -30.65 -3.84 -35.29
N VAL A 66 -30.71 -2.50 -35.31
CA VAL A 66 -29.65 -1.66 -35.88
C VAL A 66 -29.32 -0.48 -34.96
N SER A 67 -28.13 -0.51 -34.36
CA SER A 67 -27.28 0.67 -34.16
C SER A 67 -25.97 0.33 -33.46
N LEU A 68 -26.02 -0.47 -32.39
CA LEU A 68 -24.90 -0.73 -31.48
C LEU A 68 -23.65 -1.29 -32.19
N LYS A 69 -22.53 -0.57 -32.06
CA LYS A 69 -21.20 -0.97 -32.55
C LYS A 69 -20.10 -0.69 -31.53
N TYR A 70 -18.96 -1.36 -31.64
CA TYR A 70 -17.75 -0.97 -30.92
C TYR A 70 -16.98 0.10 -31.69
N ASN A 71 -16.50 1.13 -30.98
CA ASN A 71 -15.49 2.03 -31.52
C ASN A 71 -14.12 1.34 -31.60
N GLU A 72 -13.28 1.66 -32.60
CA GLU A 72 -11.92 1.08 -32.70
C GLU A 72 -11.07 1.26 -31.45
N ALA A 73 -11.15 2.43 -30.80
CA ALA A 73 -10.40 2.71 -29.58
C ALA A 73 -10.95 1.91 -28.39
N ALA A 74 -12.26 1.62 -28.36
CA ALA A 74 -12.87 0.75 -27.36
C ALA A 74 -12.38 -0.70 -27.53
N ILE A 75 -12.35 -1.22 -28.77
CA ILE A 75 -11.77 -2.56 -29.06
C ILE A 75 -10.32 -2.62 -28.55
N LYS A 76 -9.50 -1.60 -28.85
CA LYS A 76 -8.10 -1.52 -28.42
C LYS A 76 -7.96 -1.49 -26.89
N GLU A 77 -8.82 -0.76 -26.16
CA GLU A 77 -8.79 -0.78 -24.69
C GLU A 77 -9.33 -2.09 -24.08
N ILE A 78 -10.32 -2.75 -24.70
CA ILE A 78 -10.79 -4.09 -24.28
C ILE A 78 -9.65 -5.11 -24.42
N ILE A 79 -8.97 -5.15 -25.58
CA ILE A 79 -7.83 -6.06 -25.81
C ILE A 79 -6.69 -5.76 -24.83
N LYS A 80 -6.38 -4.49 -24.57
CA LYS A 80 -5.38 -4.04 -23.59
C LYS A 80 -5.78 -4.33 -22.13
N LEU A 81 -7.08 -4.41 -21.82
CA LEU A 81 -7.61 -4.77 -20.51
C LEU A 81 -7.59 -6.29 -20.28
N SER A 82 -8.12 -7.07 -21.23
CA SER A 82 -8.15 -8.54 -21.16
C SER A 82 -6.82 -9.21 -21.49
N ALA A 83 -5.88 -8.48 -22.09
CA ALA A 83 -4.68 -8.99 -22.76
C ALA A 83 -4.98 -10.10 -23.79
N GLY A 84 -6.17 -10.10 -24.40
CA GLY A 84 -6.62 -11.18 -25.29
C GLY A 84 -6.99 -12.49 -24.58
N HIS A 85 -7.17 -12.50 -23.26
CA HIS A 85 -7.66 -13.68 -22.54
C HIS A 85 -9.13 -13.94 -22.92
N PRO A 86 -9.52 -15.11 -23.49
CA PRO A 86 -10.84 -15.29 -24.09
C PRO A 86 -12.00 -15.02 -23.12
N TYR A 87 -11.94 -15.58 -21.91
CA TYR A 87 -12.97 -15.45 -20.88
C TYR A 87 -13.14 -14.00 -20.39
N PHE A 88 -12.04 -13.28 -20.15
CA PHE A 88 -12.14 -11.87 -19.73
C PHE A 88 -12.57 -10.97 -20.89
N THR A 89 -12.13 -11.27 -22.12
CA THR A 89 -12.57 -10.53 -23.33
C THR A 89 -14.08 -10.64 -23.50
N GLN A 90 -14.65 -11.85 -23.43
CA GLN A 90 -16.10 -12.05 -23.52
C GLN A 90 -16.87 -11.48 -22.33
N GLY A 91 -16.36 -11.62 -21.11
CA GLY A 91 -17.04 -11.06 -19.93
C GLY A 91 -17.08 -9.52 -19.93
N ILE A 92 -16.01 -8.86 -20.37
CA ILE A 92 -15.98 -7.40 -20.58
C ILE A 92 -16.95 -7.00 -21.70
N CYS A 93 -16.96 -7.71 -22.83
CA CYS A 93 -17.95 -7.50 -23.90
C CYS A 93 -19.40 -7.69 -23.44
N TYR A 94 -19.67 -8.66 -22.57
CA TYR A 94 -20.99 -8.89 -22.00
C TYR A 94 -21.43 -7.74 -21.10
N SER A 95 -20.60 -7.30 -20.15
CA SER A 95 -20.91 -6.14 -19.30
C SER A 95 -21.10 -4.86 -20.13
N LEU A 96 -20.27 -4.63 -21.15
CA LEU A 96 -20.43 -3.50 -22.08
C LEU A 96 -21.72 -3.58 -22.89
N PHE A 97 -22.12 -4.77 -23.34
CA PHE A 97 -23.38 -4.95 -24.04
C PHE A 97 -24.58 -4.68 -23.13
N VAL A 98 -24.59 -5.22 -21.91
CA VAL A 98 -25.67 -4.97 -20.92
C VAL A 98 -25.78 -3.47 -20.61
N GLU A 99 -24.66 -2.80 -20.30
CA GLU A 99 -24.66 -1.38 -19.99
C GLU A 99 -25.05 -0.51 -21.20
N ALA A 100 -24.56 -0.83 -22.40
CA ALA A 100 -24.95 -0.12 -23.62
C ALA A 100 -26.43 -0.30 -23.96
N ARG A 101 -27.03 -1.46 -23.65
CA ARG A 101 -28.49 -1.67 -23.81
C ARG A 101 -29.29 -0.90 -22.76
N TYR A 102 -28.82 -0.83 -21.51
CA TYR A 102 -29.45 -0.06 -20.45
C TYR A 102 -29.43 1.46 -20.75
N GLN A 103 -28.32 1.96 -21.31
CA GLN A 103 -28.13 3.37 -21.68
C GLN A 103 -28.63 3.72 -23.10
N GLU A 104 -29.34 2.82 -23.80
CA GLU A 104 -29.79 2.98 -25.20
C GLU A 104 -28.68 3.43 -26.19
N LYS A 105 -27.44 3.02 -25.94
CA LYS A 105 -26.25 3.45 -26.71
C LYS A 105 -26.20 2.85 -28.11
N THR A 106 -25.69 3.65 -29.04
CA THR A 106 -25.44 3.28 -30.44
C THR A 106 -23.96 2.98 -30.71
N GLU A 107 -23.05 3.41 -29.85
CA GLU A 107 -21.61 3.15 -29.97
C GLU A 107 -20.97 2.98 -28.59
N ILE A 108 -20.14 1.95 -28.43
CA ILE A 108 -19.35 1.69 -27.21
C ILE A 108 -18.00 2.40 -27.35
N LEU A 109 -17.71 3.28 -26.39
CA LEU A 109 -16.54 4.16 -26.36
C LEU A 109 -15.47 3.69 -25.37
N PRO A 110 -14.20 4.15 -25.48
CA PRO A 110 -13.13 3.81 -24.52
C PRO A 110 -13.47 4.12 -23.07
N GLU A 111 -14.25 5.18 -22.83
CA GLU A 111 -14.70 5.61 -21.52
C GLU A 111 -15.62 4.57 -20.87
N ASP A 112 -16.47 3.91 -21.66
CA ASP A 112 -17.38 2.84 -21.21
C ASP A 112 -16.59 1.63 -20.72
N VAL A 113 -15.51 1.27 -21.42
CA VAL A 113 -14.57 0.19 -21.05
C VAL A 113 -13.93 0.45 -19.68
N ASN A 114 -13.79 1.71 -19.27
CA ASN A 114 -13.26 2.08 -17.95
C ASN A 114 -14.35 2.12 -16.86
N GLN A 115 -15.61 2.41 -17.22
CA GLN A 115 -16.74 2.41 -16.28
C GLN A 115 -17.11 1.00 -15.81
N VAL A 116 -17.10 0.01 -16.70
CA VAL A 116 -17.53 -1.36 -16.35
C VAL A 116 -16.48 -2.20 -15.61
N ILE A 117 -15.23 -1.74 -15.44
CA ILE A 117 -14.12 -2.58 -14.92
C ILE A 117 -14.50 -3.25 -13.60
N ASP A 118 -15.01 -2.48 -12.64
CA ASP A 118 -15.32 -2.95 -11.30
C ASP A 118 -16.51 -3.94 -11.25
N PRO A 119 -17.71 -3.64 -11.81
CA PRO A 119 -18.79 -4.63 -11.86
C PRO A 119 -18.45 -5.85 -12.72
N THR A 120 -17.60 -5.71 -13.76
CA THR A 120 -17.09 -6.89 -14.50
C THR A 120 -16.12 -7.71 -13.63
N ILE A 121 -15.33 -7.12 -12.74
CA ILE A 121 -14.48 -7.89 -11.79
C ILE A 121 -15.35 -8.71 -10.84
N GLU A 122 -16.45 -8.15 -10.35
CA GLU A 122 -17.38 -8.83 -9.45
C GLU A 122 -18.15 -9.95 -10.18
N LEU A 123 -18.59 -9.71 -11.41
CA LEU A 123 -19.21 -10.73 -12.28
C LEU A 123 -18.25 -11.88 -12.64
N LEU A 124 -16.97 -11.58 -12.90
CA LEU A 124 -15.97 -12.56 -13.35
C LEU A 124 -15.07 -13.09 -12.22
N GLU A 125 -15.39 -12.79 -10.96
CA GLU A 125 -14.64 -13.22 -9.78
C GLU A 125 -14.34 -14.73 -9.77
N PRO A 126 -15.28 -15.65 -10.13
CA PRO A 126 -15.00 -17.09 -10.17
C PRO A 126 -13.86 -17.48 -11.14
N GLY A 127 -13.65 -16.71 -12.21
CA GLY A 127 -12.53 -16.88 -13.13
C GLY A 127 -11.26 -16.12 -12.75
N LEU A 128 -11.35 -15.15 -11.83
CA LEU A 128 -10.21 -14.41 -11.27
C LEU A 128 -9.57 -15.17 -10.09
N ILE A 129 -10.37 -15.73 -9.17
CA ILE A 129 -9.91 -16.47 -7.99
C ILE A 129 -8.77 -17.47 -8.29
N PRO A 130 -8.80 -18.29 -9.36
CA PRO A 130 -7.70 -19.20 -9.71
C PRO A 130 -6.35 -18.53 -9.96
N PHE A 131 -6.31 -17.28 -10.45
CA PHE A 131 -5.07 -16.54 -10.70
C PHE A 131 -4.29 -16.22 -9.42
N ARG A 132 -4.95 -16.20 -8.25
CA ARG A 132 -4.27 -16.06 -6.95
C ARG A 132 -4.25 -17.37 -6.15
N ASN A 133 -5.39 -18.05 -6.04
CA ASN A 133 -5.48 -19.25 -5.20
C ASN A 133 -4.77 -20.47 -5.81
N GLY A 134 -4.56 -20.48 -7.13
CA GLY A 134 -3.73 -21.49 -7.81
C GLY A 134 -2.21 -21.34 -7.56
N LEU A 135 -1.76 -20.15 -7.13
CA LEU A 135 -0.36 -19.85 -6.82
C LEU A 135 -0.01 -20.23 -5.36
N PRO A 136 1.27 -20.59 -5.07
CA PRO A 136 1.78 -20.65 -3.70
C PRO A 136 1.92 -19.25 -3.07
N ILE A 137 2.15 -19.20 -1.75
CA ILE A 137 2.11 -17.97 -0.94
C ILE A 137 3.12 -16.91 -1.43
N LEU A 138 4.38 -17.30 -1.67
CA LEU A 138 5.43 -16.37 -2.10
C LEU A 138 5.06 -15.73 -3.45
N GLU A 139 4.57 -16.52 -4.39
CA GLU A 139 4.09 -16.03 -5.68
C GLU A 139 2.88 -15.10 -5.53
N ARG A 140 1.90 -15.38 -4.64
CA ARG A 140 0.79 -14.45 -4.38
C ARG A 140 1.29 -13.10 -3.90
N ILE A 141 2.24 -13.10 -2.95
CA ILE A 141 2.79 -11.88 -2.35
C ILE A 141 3.54 -11.06 -3.41
N VAL A 142 4.40 -11.70 -4.22
CA VAL A 142 5.11 -11.02 -5.33
C VAL A 142 4.14 -10.54 -6.42
N PHE A 143 3.06 -11.28 -6.70
CA PHE A 143 2.07 -10.92 -7.71
C PHE A 143 1.23 -9.70 -7.29
N SER A 144 0.77 -9.66 -6.03
CA SER A 144 0.18 -8.46 -5.43
C SER A 144 1.18 -7.29 -5.36
N ALA A 145 2.45 -7.55 -5.03
CA ALA A 145 3.48 -6.51 -5.03
C ALA A 145 3.72 -5.90 -6.42
N ALA A 146 3.79 -6.70 -7.48
CA ALA A 146 3.89 -6.20 -8.85
C ALA A 146 2.66 -5.38 -9.26
N ALA A 147 1.45 -5.84 -8.93
CA ALA A 147 0.22 -5.11 -9.18
C ALA A 147 0.20 -3.73 -8.48
N THR A 148 0.65 -3.68 -7.22
CA THR A 148 0.80 -2.44 -6.44
C THR A 148 1.91 -1.54 -6.99
N ALA A 149 3.07 -2.09 -7.38
CA ALA A 149 4.17 -1.33 -7.97
C ALA A 149 3.74 -0.62 -9.27
N GLN A 150 2.97 -1.31 -10.12
CA GLN A 150 2.39 -0.73 -11.33
C GLN A 150 1.39 0.40 -11.02
N GLU A 151 0.49 0.20 -10.05
CA GLU A 151 -0.49 1.24 -9.72
C GLU A 151 0.16 2.47 -9.07
N ARG A 152 1.16 2.27 -8.20
CA ARG A 152 2.00 3.38 -7.67
C ARG A 152 2.70 4.15 -8.79
N ALA A 153 3.29 3.47 -9.77
CA ALA A 153 3.94 4.12 -10.92
C ALA A 153 2.94 4.91 -11.77
N LYS A 154 1.77 4.31 -12.07
CA LYS A 154 0.64 4.97 -12.76
C LYS A 154 0.15 6.22 -12.01
N GLN A 155 -0.09 6.13 -10.71
CA GLN A 155 -0.55 7.25 -9.87
C GLN A 155 0.46 8.41 -9.84
N LYS A 156 1.77 8.10 -9.91
CA LYS A 156 2.85 9.10 -9.96
C LYS A 156 3.19 9.58 -11.38
N ASN A 157 2.46 9.14 -12.41
CA ASN A 157 2.78 9.36 -13.84
C ASN A 157 4.22 8.93 -14.23
N GLN A 158 4.76 7.91 -13.57
CA GLN A 158 6.12 7.41 -13.78
C GLN A 158 6.14 6.27 -14.81
N SER A 159 7.02 6.38 -15.81
CA SER A 159 7.18 5.35 -16.86
C SER A 159 7.92 4.10 -16.37
N SER A 160 8.75 4.23 -15.33
CA SER A 160 9.44 3.10 -14.70
C SER A 160 8.59 2.52 -13.57
N VAL A 161 8.43 1.20 -13.56
CA VAL A 161 7.80 0.46 -12.46
C VAL A 161 8.88 0.05 -11.46
N GLN A 162 8.57 0.12 -10.16
CA GLN A 162 9.46 -0.31 -9.09
C GLN A 162 9.60 -1.84 -9.07
N ASN A 163 10.79 -2.34 -8.71
CA ASN A 163 10.98 -3.78 -8.50
C ASN A 163 10.07 -4.29 -7.36
N PRO A 164 9.24 -5.33 -7.56
CA PRO A 164 8.30 -5.82 -6.55
C PRO A 164 8.97 -6.28 -5.24
N LEU A 165 10.24 -6.70 -5.28
CA LEU A 165 10.98 -7.13 -4.10
C LEU A 165 11.52 -5.96 -3.29
N GLU A 166 11.99 -4.90 -3.95
CA GLU A 166 12.35 -3.65 -3.28
C GLU A 166 11.11 -2.95 -2.69
N LEU A 167 9.94 -3.07 -3.35
CA LEU A 167 8.67 -2.66 -2.77
C LEU A 167 8.34 -3.46 -1.49
N LEU A 168 8.58 -4.77 -1.46
CA LEU A 168 8.35 -5.59 -0.26
C LEU A 168 9.27 -5.16 0.91
N LYS A 169 10.50 -4.71 0.63
CA LYS A 169 11.40 -4.14 1.67
C LYS A 169 10.85 -2.84 2.28
N GLU A 170 10.13 -2.01 1.51
CA GLU A 170 9.39 -0.86 2.08
C GLU A 170 8.29 -1.29 3.06
N PHE A 171 7.69 -2.48 2.85
CA PHE A 171 6.68 -3.08 3.73
C PHE A 171 7.28 -3.96 4.84
N GLY A 172 8.56 -3.77 5.18
CA GLY A 172 9.22 -4.44 6.31
C GLY A 172 9.52 -5.93 6.10
N VAL A 173 9.30 -6.45 4.89
CA VAL A 173 9.60 -7.84 4.52
C VAL A 173 11.13 -8.03 4.47
N ASP A 174 11.63 -9.07 5.13
CA ASP A 174 12.98 -9.57 4.85
C ASP A 174 12.91 -10.43 3.59
N VAL A 175 13.58 -9.96 2.54
CA VAL A 175 13.61 -10.60 1.21
C VAL A 175 14.80 -11.55 1.08
N GLU A 176 15.89 -11.28 1.80
CA GLU A 176 17.17 -11.98 1.66
C GLU A 176 17.17 -13.27 2.48
N HIS A 177 16.62 -13.22 3.70
CA HIS A 177 16.51 -14.34 4.65
C HIS A 177 15.12 -15.01 4.63
N GLY A 178 14.40 -14.93 3.50
CA GLY A 178 13.14 -15.67 3.33
C GLY A 178 13.34 -17.17 3.59
N ASN A 179 12.46 -17.76 4.41
CA ASN A 179 12.61 -19.10 4.99
C ASN A 179 13.13 -20.13 3.97
N VAL A 180 14.37 -20.58 4.18
CA VAL A 180 15.15 -21.30 3.17
C VAL A 180 14.56 -22.67 2.83
N GLU A 181 13.86 -23.31 3.77
CA GLU A 181 13.17 -24.58 3.55
C GLU A 181 11.89 -24.43 2.72
N HIS A 182 11.21 -23.28 2.82
CA HIS A 182 9.94 -22.99 2.15
C HIS A 182 10.08 -22.16 0.86
N GLY A 183 11.30 -21.72 0.54
CA GLY A 183 11.66 -21.01 -0.70
C GLY A 183 11.78 -19.49 -0.54
N ASN A 184 12.35 -18.82 -1.55
CA ASN A 184 12.60 -17.38 -1.54
C ASN A 184 11.81 -16.59 -2.60
N LEU A 185 11.69 -15.27 -2.38
CA LEU A 185 10.87 -14.38 -3.20
C LEU A 185 11.45 -14.12 -4.60
N HIS A 186 12.77 -14.18 -4.77
CA HIS A 186 13.41 -14.12 -6.09
C HIS A 186 12.94 -15.30 -6.97
N GLN A 187 12.87 -16.49 -6.38
CA GLN A 187 12.37 -17.67 -7.06
C GLN A 187 10.86 -17.59 -7.36
N ALA A 188 10.08 -16.98 -6.48
CA ALA A 188 8.65 -16.74 -6.72
C ALA A 188 8.40 -15.72 -7.87
N SER A 189 9.14 -14.60 -7.89
CA SER A 189 9.11 -13.61 -9.00
C SER A 189 9.41 -14.28 -10.33
N LYS A 190 10.51 -15.02 -10.38
CA LYS A 190 10.97 -15.80 -11.51
C LYS A 190 9.91 -16.81 -12.01
N ASN A 191 9.26 -17.55 -11.12
CA ASN A 191 8.17 -18.48 -11.48
C ASN A 191 7.00 -17.76 -12.18
N LEU A 192 6.67 -16.53 -11.77
CA LEU A 192 5.58 -15.75 -12.37
C LEU A 192 5.93 -15.23 -13.78
N ILE A 193 7.20 -14.86 -14.02
CA ILE A 193 7.72 -14.45 -15.34
C ILE A 193 7.59 -15.61 -16.34
N GLU A 194 8.07 -16.81 -15.99
CA GLU A 194 8.02 -17.98 -16.87
C GLU A 194 6.59 -18.39 -17.24
N ASN A 195 5.71 -18.37 -16.24
CA ASN A 195 4.30 -18.65 -16.44
C ASN A 195 3.56 -17.51 -17.16
N LYS A 196 4.20 -16.36 -17.44
CA LYS A 196 3.61 -15.14 -18.03
C LYS A 196 2.42 -14.59 -17.22
N PHE A 197 2.49 -14.72 -15.90
CA PHE A 197 1.68 -13.90 -14.97
C PHE A 197 2.28 -12.49 -14.87
N LEU A 198 3.60 -12.39 -14.99
CA LEU A 198 4.35 -11.14 -15.14
C LEU A 198 5.00 -11.04 -16.53
N ASP A 199 5.38 -9.83 -16.90
CA ASP A 199 6.22 -9.51 -18.06
C ASP A 199 7.68 -9.99 -17.87
N GLU A 200 8.51 -9.78 -18.89
CA GLU A 200 9.85 -10.39 -18.95
C GLU A 200 10.84 -9.78 -17.94
N ASP A 201 10.60 -8.53 -17.53
CA ASP A 201 11.30 -7.85 -16.42
C ASP A 201 10.80 -8.30 -15.03
N GLY A 202 9.63 -8.94 -14.95
CA GLY A 202 8.98 -9.33 -13.69
C GLY A 202 8.34 -8.17 -12.93
N TYR A 203 8.08 -7.04 -13.57
CA TYR A 203 7.57 -5.82 -12.91
C TYR A 203 6.11 -5.52 -13.24
N LYS A 204 5.54 -6.14 -14.29
CA LYS A 204 4.17 -5.85 -14.75
C LYS A 204 3.32 -7.11 -14.86
N VAL A 205 2.16 -7.12 -14.20
CA VAL A 205 1.11 -8.14 -14.39
C VAL A 205 0.64 -8.13 -15.84
N THR A 206 0.72 -9.28 -16.51
CA THR A 206 0.47 -9.43 -17.96
C THR A 206 -0.97 -9.11 -18.34
N ILE A 207 -1.94 -9.51 -17.51
CA ILE A 207 -3.38 -9.25 -17.75
C ILE A 207 -3.79 -8.03 -16.91
N LYS A 208 -3.98 -6.88 -17.55
CA LYS A 208 -4.38 -5.62 -16.88
C LYS A 208 -5.64 -5.82 -16.02
N PHE A 209 -6.62 -6.60 -16.46
CA PHE A 209 -7.84 -6.90 -15.70
C PHE A 209 -7.55 -7.61 -14.36
N VAL A 210 -6.72 -8.67 -14.36
CA VAL A 210 -6.28 -9.37 -13.13
C VAL A 210 -5.52 -8.43 -12.20
N ARG A 211 -4.72 -7.51 -12.75
CA ARG A 211 -4.00 -6.48 -11.98
C ARG A 211 -4.94 -5.53 -11.23
N HIS A 212 -6.06 -5.12 -11.83
CA HIS A 212 -7.07 -4.29 -11.16
C HIS A 212 -7.71 -5.03 -9.98
N TRP A 213 -8.10 -6.29 -10.17
CA TRP A 213 -8.63 -7.15 -9.10
C TRP A 213 -7.63 -7.35 -7.95
N LEU A 214 -6.35 -7.62 -8.26
CA LEU A 214 -5.30 -7.73 -7.24
C LEU A 214 -5.17 -6.45 -6.40
N VAL A 215 -5.18 -5.27 -7.03
CA VAL A 215 -5.06 -3.99 -6.31
C VAL A 215 -6.29 -3.72 -5.43
N LYS A 216 -7.52 -4.03 -5.91
CA LYS A 216 -8.77 -3.74 -5.19
C LYS A 216 -9.04 -4.72 -4.04
N TYR A 217 -8.84 -6.03 -4.24
CA TYR A 217 -9.25 -7.07 -3.26
C TYR A 217 -8.08 -7.77 -2.57
N HIS A 218 -6.86 -7.67 -3.10
CA HIS A 218 -5.66 -8.35 -2.59
C HIS A 218 -4.44 -7.42 -2.46
N PRO A 219 -4.57 -6.24 -1.81
CA PRO A 219 -3.47 -5.30 -1.66
C PRO A 219 -2.27 -5.92 -0.93
N ILE A 220 -1.08 -5.33 -1.12
CA ILE A 220 0.16 -5.81 -0.53
C ILE A 220 0.09 -5.82 1.01
N GLN A 221 -0.51 -4.81 1.63
CA GLN A 221 -0.63 -4.67 3.09
C GLN A 221 -1.32 -5.87 3.76
N SER A 222 -2.36 -6.45 3.15
CA SER A 222 -3.01 -7.66 3.69
C SER A 222 -2.35 -8.94 3.19
N SER A 223 -1.80 -8.93 1.97
CA SER A 223 -1.16 -10.11 1.37
C SER A 223 0.12 -10.52 2.09
N ILE A 224 0.93 -9.58 2.60
CA ILE A 224 2.16 -9.93 3.34
C ILE A 224 1.90 -10.77 4.59
N TRP A 225 0.74 -10.65 5.26
CA TRP A 225 0.40 -11.51 6.41
C TRP A 225 0.17 -12.99 6.04
N GLU A 226 0.22 -13.38 4.76
CA GLU A 226 0.38 -14.79 4.39
C GLU A 226 1.81 -15.34 4.67
N PHE A 227 2.83 -14.51 4.94
CA PHE A 227 4.17 -14.98 5.35
C PHE A 227 4.14 -15.81 6.64
N GLU A 228 3.29 -15.48 7.60
CA GLU A 228 3.12 -16.26 8.85
C GLU A 228 2.66 -17.69 8.57
N LYS A 229 1.97 -17.90 7.44
CA LYS A 229 1.41 -19.18 7.01
C LYS A 229 2.44 -20.06 6.28
N LEU A 230 3.70 -19.64 6.14
CA LEU A 230 4.74 -20.45 5.51
C LEU A 230 5.19 -21.60 6.42
N ASP A 231 5.61 -21.29 7.64
CA ASP A 231 6.27 -22.22 8.57
C ASP A 231 5.41 -22.46 9.82
N PRO A 232 4.78 -23.66 9.97
CA PRO A 232 3.99 -24.00 11.14
C PRO A 232 4.80 -24.13 12.44
N ASN A 233 6.10 -24.43 12.37
CA ASN A 233 6.95 -24.52 13.56
C ASN A 233 7.21 -23.12 14.13
N ALA A 234 7.43 -22.12 13.25
CA ALA A 234 7.55 -20.73 13.68
C ALA A 234 6.30 -20.25 14.45
N SER A 235 5.10 -20.63 14.00
CA SER A 235 3.85 -20.33 14.71
C SER A 235 3.68 -21.11 16.03
N ASP A 236 4.11 -22.38 16.09
CA ASP A 236 4.15 -23.15 17.35
C ASP A 236 5.12 -22.53 18.38
N TYR A 237 6.27 -22.00 17.93
CA TYR A 237 7.16 -21.21 18.80
C TYR A 237 6.51 -19.89 19.26
N TYR A 238 5.81 -19.16 18.38
CA TYR A 238 5.06 -17.96 18.75
C TYR A 238 3.96 -18.26 19.80
N GLU A 239 3.18 -19.32 19.64
CA GLU A 239 2.15 -19.68 20.63
C GLU A 239 2.74 -20.19 21.96
N LYS A 240 3.90 -20.85 21.93
CA LYS A 240 4.64 -21.17 23.16
C LYS A 240 5.11 -19.90 23.87
N ALA A 241 5.58 -18.89 23.15
CA ALA A 241 5.94 -17.60 23.73
C ALA A 241 4.72 -16.92 24.38
N ASN A 242 3.55 -16.94 23.72
CA ASN A 242 2.28 -16.46 24.30
C ASN A 242 1.93 -17.19 25.62
N ILE A 243 2.18 -18.50 25.71
CA ILE A 243 1.97 -19.29 26.93
C ILE A 243 2.96 -18.86 28.05
N TRP A 244 4.22 -18.58 27.73
CA TRP A 244 5.22 -18.11 28.71
C TRP A 244 5.00 -16.66 29.16
N ARG A 245 4.55 -15.78 28.25
CA ARG A 245 4.06 -14.43 28.55
C ARG A 245 2.94 -14.45 29.60
N ASN A 246 1.94 -15.32 29.40
CA ASN A 246 0.85 -15.51 30.36
C ASN A 246 1.32 -16.05 31.73
N LYS A 247 2.40 -16.83 31.78
CA LYS A 247 3.08 -17.27 33.02
C LYS A 247 4.06 -16.23 33.59
N ARG A 248 4.29 -15.12 32.90
CA ARG A 248 5.30 -14.08 33.24
C ARG A 248 6.71 -14.66 33.40
N GLN A 249 7.12 -15.57 32.53
CA GLN A 249 8.47 -16.14 32.49
C GLN A 249 9.24 -15.53 31.31
N THR A 250 9.89 -14.39 31.54
CA THR A 250 10.48 -13.54 30.50
C THR A 250 11.57 -14.23 29.67
N ASP A 251 12.39 -15.08 30.28
CA ASP A 251 13.51 -15.74 29.57
C ASP A 251 13.01 -16.84 28.61
N ASP A 252 12.02 -17.64 29.03
CA ASP A 252 11.32 -18.59 28.17
C ASP A 252 10.53 -17.86 27.07
N GLU A 253 9.83 -16.77 27.41
CA GLU A 253 9.07 -15.96 26.46
C GLU A 253 9.98 -15.39 25.36
N LEU A 254 11.13 -14.83 25.74
CA LEU A 254 12.15 -14.30 24.84
C LEU A 254 12.68 -15.37 23.89
N TYR A 255 13.16 -16.50 24.43
CA TYR A 255 13.69 -17.60 23.62
C TYR A 255 12.68 -18.11 22.58
N HIS A 256 11.39 -18.23 22.95
CA HIS A 256 10.39 -18.75 22.03
C HIS A 256 10.01 -17.75 20.92
N TYR A 257 9.92 -16.43 21.20
CA TYR A 257 9.73 -15.44 20.13
C TYR A 257 10.97 -15.32 19.22
N GLU A 258 12.18 -15.37 19.78
CA GLU A 258 13.42 -15.36 18.99
C GLU A 258 13.48 -16.57 18.05
N LYS A 259 13.12 -17.77 18.53
CA LYS A 259 13.01 -18.96 17.67
C LYS A 259 11.92 -18.88 16.61
N ALA A 260 10.79 -18.22 16.89
CA ALA A 260 9.78 -17.95 15.86
C ALA A 260 10.33 -17.10 14.70
N LEU A 261 11.15 -16.08 15.00
CA LEU A 261 11.78 -15.22 14.00
C LEU A 261 13.04 -15.83 13.34
N GLU A 262 13.77 -16.70 14.03
CA GLU A 262 14.88 -17.47 13.46
C GLU A 262 14.38 -18.42 12.35
N LEU A 263 13.24 -19.09 12.59
CA LEU A 263 12.58 -19.96 11.62
C LEU A 263 11.88 -19.14 10.52
N ASN A 264 11.13 -18.10 10.89
CA ASN A 264 10.43 -17.25 9.93
C ASN A 264 10.65 -15.77 10.25
N PRO A 265 11.67 -15.13 9.64
CA PRO A 265 11.90 -13.71 9.82
C PRO A 265 10.68 -12.84 9.47
N ASN A 266 9.75 -13.31 8.64
CA ASN A 266 8.52 -12.61 8.27
C ASN A 266 7.28 -13.03 9.09
N HIS A 267 7.46 -13.64 10.27
CA HIS A 267 6.37 -13.84 11.23
C HIS A 267 6.10 -12.53 11.99
N PHE A 268 5.28 -11.66 11.40
CA PHE A 268 5.10 -10.28 11.89
C PHE A 268 4.49 -10.20 13.29
N SER A 269 3.60 -11.11 13.68
CA SER A 269 3.07 -11.19 15.04
C SER A 269 4.18 -11.44 16.06
N ALA A 270 5.12 -12.36 15.78
CA ALA A 270 6.31 -12.56 16.62
C ALA A 270 7.26 -11.35 16.60
N LEU A 271 7.39 -10.65 15.47
CA LEU A 271 8.17 -9.40 15.37
C LEU A 271 7.58 -8.30 16.27
N PHE A 272 6.26 -8.10 16.23
CA PHE A 272 5.56 -7.14 17.10
C PHE A 272 5.71 -7.51 18.58
N SER A 273 5.45 -8.77 18.96
CA SER A 273 5.51 -9.19 20.36
C SER A 273 6.93 -9.24 20.93
N LEU A 274 7.95 -9.55 20.12
CA LEU A 274 9.35 -9.49 20.55
C LEU A 274 9.82 -8.04 20.73
N ALA A 275 9.41 -7.13 19.83
CA ALA A 275 9.70 -5.71 19.96
C ALA A 275 9.09 -5.14 21.26
N GLU A 276 7.84 -5.50 21.54
CA GLU A 276 7.11 -5.15 22.76
C GLU A 276 7.81 -5.70 24.02
N LEU A 277 8.27 -6.95 23.99
CA LEU A 277 8.99 -7.58 25.09
C LEU A 277 10.30 -6.85 25.40
N TYR A 278 11.11 -6.55 24.38
CA TYR A 278 12.35 -5.78 24.55
C TYR A 278 12.09 -4.37 25.09
N LEU A 279 11.06 -3.67 24.59
CA LEU A 279 10.68 -2.34 25.10
C LEU A 279 10.25 -2.41 26.58
N ASN A 280 9.38 -3.36 26.94
CA ASN A 280 8.93 -3.57 28.31
C ASN A 280 10.08 -3.92 29.27
N LYS A 281 11.05 -4.74 28.84
CA LYS A 281 12.28 -5.00 29.61
C LYS A 281 13.08 -3.71 29.83
N ALA A 282 13.31 -2.95 28.77
CA ALA A 282 14.09 -1.71 28.81
C ALA A 282 13.46 -0.65 29.73
N GLU A 283 12.14 -0.46 29.65
CA GLU A 283 11.38 0.45 30.52
C GLU A 283 11.39 0.01 31.99
N LEU A 284 11.21 -1.30 32.26
CA LEU A 284 11.27 -1.86 33.62
C LEU A 284 12.66 -1.73 34.26
N HIS A 285 13.73 -1.96 33.50
CA HIS A 285 15.11 -1.75 33.95
C HIS A 285 15.40 -0.24 34.16
N LEU A 286 14.90 0.62 33.28
CA LEU A 286 14.99 2.08 33.42
C LEU A 286 14.17 2.62 34.62
N GLU A 287 13.10 1.94 35.05
CA GLU A 287 12.38 2.30 36.27
C GLU A 287 13.14 1.87 37.54
N ARG A 288 13.69 0.66 37.58
CA ARG A 288 14.51 0.18 38.71
C ARG A 288 15.69 1.10 39.02
N THR A 289 16.39 1.57 37.98
CA THR A 289 17.52 2.50 38.10
C THR A 289 17.14 3.93 38.51
N LYS A 290 15.84 4.27 38.62
CA LYS A 290 15.38 5.49 39.31
C LYS A 290 15.30 5.30 40.83
N SER A 291 15.14 4.05 41.31
CA SER A 291 15.03 3.71 42.74
C SER A 291 16.38 3.44 43.41
N TYR A 292 17.43 3.15 42.64
CA TYR A 292 18.78 2.89 43.14
C TYR A 292 19.81 3.67 42.29
N PRO A 293 20.72 4.44 42.88
CA PRO A 293 21.51 5.42 42.14
C PRO A 293 22.65 4.79 41.33
N LYS A 294 22.49 4.75 40.01
CA LYS A 294 23.48 4.95 38.90
C LYS A 294 24.92 4.37 38.94
N GLU A 295 25.34 3.62 39.95
CA GLU A 295 26.73 3.10 40.04
C GLU A 295 26.93 1.77 39.30
N ASN A 296 25.86 1.01 39.04
CA ASN A 296 25.92 -0.27 38.33
C ASN A 296 25.98 -0.09 36.80
N LYS A 297 27.19 -0.14 36.23
CA LYS A 297 27.41 0.00 34.78
C LYS A 297 26.78 -1.12 33.96
N ASP A 298 26.70 -2.32 34.51
CA ASP A 298 26.26 -3.52 33.77
C ASP A 298 24.73 -3.47 33.52
N GLU A 299 23.98 -2.87 34.43
CA GLU A 299 22.53 -2.64 34.29
C GLU A 299 22.24 -1.53 33.26
N LEU A 300 23.06 -0.47 33.21
CA LEU A 300 22.96 0.56 32.16
C LEU A 300 23.36 0.04 30.76
N TYR A 301 24.27 -0.94 30.70
CA TYR A 301 24.56 -1.67 29.46
C TYR A 301 23.35 -2.50 29.02
N LEU A 302 22.71 -3.26 29.92
CA LEU A 302 21.55 -4.09 29.61
C LEU A 302 20.32 -3.26 29.16
N ILE A 303 20.01 -2.16 29.85
CA ILE A 303 18.94 -1.21 29.45
C ILE A 303 19.13 -0.76 27.98
N ARG A 304 20.37 -0.47 27.60
CA ARG A 304 20.73 0.00 26.26
C ARG A 304 20.60 -1.09 25.21
N GLU A 305 21.05 -2.30 25.52
CA GLU A 305 20.89 -3.43 24.59
C GLU A 305 19.40 -3.73 24.35
N ASP A 306 18.57 -3.77 25.42
CA ASP A 306 17.12 -3.94 25.30
C ASP A 306 16.46 -2.84 24.45
N PHE A 307 16.75 -1.55 24.70
CA PHE A 307 16.22 -0.43 23.88
C PHE A 307 16.68 -0.50 22.41
N LEU A 308 17.91 -0.92 22.12
CA LEU A 308 18.42 -1.02 20.75
C LEU A 308 17.82 -2.20 19.98
N GLN A 309 17.54 -3.34 20.63
CA GLN A 309 16.78 -4.42 20.01
C GLN A 309 15.32 -4.01 19.77
N ALA A 310 14.65 -3.39 20.76
CA ALA A 310 13.30 -2.84 20.60
C ALA A 310 13.22 -1.88 19.41
N LEU A 311 14.14 -0.92 19.32
CA LEU A 311 14.24 0.05 18.23
C LEU A 311 14.41 -0.62 16.84
N LYS A 312 15.30 -1.60 16.74
CA LYS A 312 15.56 -2.36 15.50
C LYS A 312 14.33 -3.13 15.03
N LEU A 313 13.61 -3.75 15.96
CA LEU A 313 12.41 -4.54 15.65
C LEU A 313 11.21 -3.63 15.34
N TYR A 314 11.00 -2.55 16.10
CA TYR A 314 9.93 -1.58 15.84
C TYR A 314 10.13 -0.76 14.57
N GLU A 315 11.38 -0.43 14.17
CA GLU A 315 11.63 0.17 12.84
C GLU A 315 11.08 -0.71 11.71
N ARG A 316 11.18 -2.04 11.88
CA ARG A 316 10.69 -3.01 10.91
C ARG A 316 9.18 -3.20 11.04
N ALA A 317 8.64 -3.28 12.25
CA ALA A 317 7.21 -3.39 12.49
C ALA A 317 6.43 -2.19 11.93
N TYR A 318 6.96 -0.96 12.08
CA TYR A 318 6.40 0.27 11.51
C TYR A 318 6.35 0.30 9.97
N LYS A 319 7.19 -0.51 9.30
CA LYS A 319 7.13 -0.70 7.84
C LYS A 319 6.06 -1.71 7.43
N VAL A 320 5.75 -2.70 8.29
CA VAL A 320 4.69 -3.70 8.06
C VAL A 320 3.31 -3.08 8.28
N ASP A 321 3.14 -2.40 9.42
CA ASP A 321 1.90 -1.75 9.84
C ASP A 321 2.28 -0.52 10.68
N SER A 322 2.27 0.64 10.03
CA SER A 322 2.68 1.91 10.65
C SER A 322 1.71 2.36 11.74
N GLU A 323 0.42 2.12 11.58
CA GLU A 323 -0.62 2.53 12.53
C GLU A 323 -0.48 1.76 13.85
N ARG A 324 -0.29 0.44 13.77
CA ARG A 324 -0.10 -0.43 14.94
C ARG A 324 1.24 -0.23 15.67
N ALA A 325 2.30 0.19 14.98
CA ALA A 325 3.64 0.31 15.57
C ALA A 325 4.06 1.73 15.97
N GLN A 326 3.30 2.78 15.62
CA GLN A 326 3.75 4.16 15.73
C GLN A 326 4.21 4.56 17.14
N ASP A 327 3.36 4.34 18.15
CA ASP A 327 3.63 4.82 19.52
C ASP A 327 4.84 4.12 20.15
N GLU A 328 4.94 2.81 20.01
CA GLU A 328 6.02 2.01 20.58
C GLU A 328 7.35 2.18 19.82
N TYR A 329 7.29 2.44 18.51
CA TYR A 329 8.47 2.83 17.74
C TYR A 329 8.98 4.21 18.19
N ILE A 330 8.08 5.16 18.46
CA ILE A 330 8.44 6.47 19.03
C ILE A 330 9.06 6.32 20.42
N LYS A 331 8.46 5.53 21.34
CA LYS A 331 9.04 5.23 22.67
C LYS A 331 10.44 4.64 22.56
N SER A 332 10.62 3.67 21.66
CA SER A 332 11.91 3.01 21.42
C SER A 332 12.99 3.98 20.89
N LEU A 333 12.62 4.87 19.96
CA LEU A 333 13.47 5.96 19.49
C LEU A 333 13.87 6.89 20.65
N MET A 334 12.91 7.35 21.45
CA MET A 334 13.15 8.28 22.55
C MET A 334 14.06 7.70 23.64
N GLY A 335 13.85 6.43 24.02
CA GLY A 335 14.73 5.72 24.96
C GLY A 335 16.16 5.64 24.47
N ALA A 336 16.36 5.22 23.21
CA ALA A 336 17.68 5.13 22.59
C ALA A 336 18.37 6.51 22.42
N ILE A 337 17.64 7.56 22.01
CA ILE A 337 18.16 8.93 21.93
C ILE A 337 18.63 9.39 23.32
N LYS A 338 17.81 9.20 24.36
CA LYS A 338 18.13 9.64 25.72
C LYS A 338 19.39 8.95 26.25
N LEU A 339 19.54 7.64 26.03
CA LEU A 339 20.75 6.91 26.44
C LEU A 339 22.01 7.46 25.75
N TYR A 340 21.95 7.72 24.45
CA TYR A 340 23.09 8.32 23.73
C TYR A 340 23.38 9.77 24.17
N LEU A 341 22.40 10.54 24.65
CA LEU A 341 22.63 11.84 25.29
C LEU A 341 23.36 11.69 26.64
N GLU A 342 22.93 10.74 27.47
CA GLU A 342 23.57 10.44 28.77
C GLU A 342 25.00 9.90 28.60
N ASP A 343 25.29 9.16 27.51
CA ASP A 343 26.64 8.73 27.10
C ASP A 343 27.53 9.84 26.54
N HIS A 344 26.95 10.98 26.16
CA HIS A 344 27.58 12.00 25.31
C HIS A 344 27.92 11.53 23.88
N ASN A 345 27.22 10.50 23.36
CA ASN A 345 27.29 10.06 21.95
C ASN A 345 26.30 10.85 21.07
N PHE A 346 26.51 12.16 21.00
CA PHE A 346 25.64 13.09 20.28
C PHE A 346 25.44 12.80 18.78
N PRO A 347 26.41 12.25 18.01
CA PRO A 347 26.19 11.89 16.61
C PRO A 347 25.07 10.85 16.40
N GLU A 348 25.05 9.76 17.17
CA GLU A 348 24.00 8.75 17.07
C GLU A 348 22.67 9.25 17.66
N ALA A 349 22.70 10.04 18.74
CA ALA A 349 21.51 10.72 19.25
C ALA A 349 20.86 11.63 18.19
N SER A 350 21.66 12.48 17.50
CA SER A 350 21.20 13.33 16.39
C SER A 350 20.61 12.52 15.23
N LYS A 351 21.22 11.39 14.88
CA LYS A 351 20.78 10.49 13.80
C LYS A 351 19.45 9.79 14.10
N LEU A 352 19.25 9.32 15.33
CA LEU A 352 17.97 8.75 15.77
C LEU A 352 16.88 9.82 15.92
N TYR A 353 17.24 11.01 16.41
CA TYR A 353 16.30 12.13 16.50
C TYR A 353 15.80 12.60 15.12
N ARG A 354 16.67 12.63 14.09
CA ARG A 354 16.23 12.87 12.69
C ARG A 354 15.28 11.80 12.15
N ARG A 355 15.28 10.58 12.71
CA ARG A 355 14.26 9.55 12.41
C ARG A 355 12.96 9.78 13.19
N PHE A 356 13.03 10.14 14.47
CA PHE A 356 11.85 10.53 15.28
C PHE A 356 11.01 11.61 14.56
N LEU A 357 11.66 12.64 14.02
CA LEU A 357 11.03 13.70 13.24
C LEU A 357 10.20 13.21 12.04
N GLN A 358 10.51 12.05 11.47
CA GLN A 358 9.81 11.49 10.29
C GLN A 358 8.57 10.67 10.65
N VAL A 359 8.41 10.25 11.91
CA VAL A 359 7.39 9.27 12.32
C VAL A 359 6.06 9.94 12.75
N ASN A 360 6.15 11.16 13.29
CA ASN A 360 5.12 12.20 13.55
C ASN A 360 5.37 12.82 14.95
N PRO A 361 5.96 14.04 15.02
CA PRO A 361 6.36 14.65 16.30
C PRO A 361 5.23 15.34 17.06
N GLU A 362 4.04 15.57 16.47
CA GLU A 362 3.03 16.49 17.04
C GLU A 362 2.47 16.05 18.40
N ARG A 363 2.49 14.74 18.68
CA ARG A 363 1.89 14.14 19.88
C ARG A 363 2.73 14.32 21.15
N ILE A 364 4.02 14.63 21.06
CA ILE A 364 4.95 14.61 22.22
C ILE A 364 5.80 15.90 22.30
N LYS A 365 5.13 17.06 22.33
CA LYS A 365 5.75 18.39 22.22
C LYS A 365 6.81 18.67 23.30
N ASP A 366 6.51 18.39 24.57
CA ASP A 366 7.38 18.78 25.69
C ASP A 366 8.67 17.98 25.81
N GLU A 367 8.65 16.70 25.43
CA GLU A 367 9.82 15.82 25.44
C GLU A 367 10.66 16.03 24.18
N TYR A 368 10.01 16.26 23.04
CA TYR A 368 10.66 16.74 21.81
C TYR A 368 11.48 18.02 22.07
N ILE A 369 10.88 19.06 22.67
CA ILE A 369 11.58 20.32 23.00
C ILE A 369 12.82 20.08 23.87
N ASN A 370 12.73 19.21 24.89
CA ASN A 370 13.88 18.88 25.74
C ASN A 370 15.01 18.22 24.94
N LEU A 371 14.69 17.21 24.13
CA LEU A 371 15.68 16.51 23.30
C LEU A 371 16.35 17.45 22.29
N SER A 372 15.58 18.35 21.66
CA SER A 372 16.11 19.41 20.80
C SER A 372 17.13 20.29 21.54
N VAL A 373 16.73 20.82 22.69
CA VAL A 373 17.54 21.78 23.46
C VAL A 373 18.82 21.14 24.02
N ASP A 374 18.77 19.87 24.44
CA ASP A 374 19.95 19.18 24.97
C ASP A 374 20.92 18.73 23.87
N LEU A 375 20.42 18.35 22.68
CA LEU A 375 21.26 18.21 21.48
C LEU A 375 21.92 19.54 21.10
N ALA A 376 21.16 20.64 21.13
CA ALA A 376 21.66 21.97 20.76
C ALA A 376 22.77 22.47 21.70
N LYS A 377 22.56 22.39 23.02
CA LYS A 377 23.58 22.71 24.05
C LYS A 377 24.86 21.88 23.87
N SER A 378 24.73 20.64 23.40
CA SER A 378 25.90 19.81 23.13
C SER A 378 26.67 20.26 21.90
N HIS A 379 25.99 20.53 20.79
CA HIS A 379 26.66 21.02 19.59
C HIS A 379 27.32 22.39 19.84
N LEU A 380 26.73 23.25 20.68
CA LEU A 380 27.38 24.46 21.20
C LEU A 380 28.71 24.15 21.93
N LYS A 381 28.71 23.18 22.86
CA LYS A 381 29.92 22.75 23.61
C LYS A 381 31.03 22.24 22.67
N ASP A 382 30.64 21.56 21.59
CA ASP A 382 31.53 21.08 20.53
C ASP A 382 31.94 22.17 19.50
N LYS A 383 31.48 23.42 19.67
CA LYS A 383 31.62 24.55 18.73
C LYS A 383 31.00 24.32 17.34
N LYS A 384 30.00 23.43 17.26
CA LYS A 384 29.19 23.13 16.07
C LYS A 384 27.96 24.04 16.05
N PHE A 385 28.20 25.35 15.87
CA PHE A 385 27.15 26.36 16.00
C PHE A 385 26.00 26.20 15.00
N LYS A 386 26.27 25.69 13.78
CA LYS A 386 25.25 25.44 12.76
C LYS A 386 24.29 24.32 13.16
N GLU A 387 24.83 23.21 13.66
CA GLU A 387 24.05 22.09 14.18
C GLU A 387 23.30 22.46 15.46
N ALA A 388 23.92 23.26 16.33
CA ALA A 388 23.25 23.81 17.51
C ALA A 388 22.05 24.69 17.13
N LEU A 389 22.19 25.51 16.08
CA LEU A 389 21.14 26.39 15.57
C LEU A 389 19.96 25.58 15.01
N GLU A 390 20.23 24.57 14.18
CA GLU A 390 19.22 23.67 13.64
C GLU A 390 18.34 23.05 14.75
N PHE A 391 18.96 22.57 15.83
CA PHE A 391 18.20 21.98 16.95
C PHE A 391 17.45 23.02 17.80
N TYR A 392 17.96 24.26 17.97
CA TYR A 392 17.21 25.32 18.65
C TYR A 392 16.04 25.84 17.81
N GLU A 393 16.21 26.01 16.49
CA GLU A 393 15.12 26.37 15.56
C GLU A 393 14.00 25.33 15.58
N LEU A 394 14.36 24.04 15.56
CA LEU A 394 13.42 22.92 15.71
C LEU A 394 12.65 22.94 17.04
N ALA A 395 13.25 23.44 18.12
CA ALA A 395 12.59 23.60 19.42
C ALA A 395 11.67 24.85 19.45
N TYR A 396 12.18 25.97 18.94
CA TYR A 396 11.50 27.28 18.94
C TYR A 396 10.20 27.23 18.13
N ASN A 397 10.21 26.54 16.98
CA ASN A 397 9.02 26.34 16.15
C ASN A 397 7.86 25.57 16.83
N VAL A 398 8.11 24.89 17.96
CA VAL A 398 7.06 24.16 18.71
C VAL A 398 6.64 24.87 20.00
N ASN A 399 7.56 25.58 20.67
CA ASN A 399 7.24 26.46 21.80
C ASN A 399 8.27 27.59 21.93
N PRO A 400 8.01 28.76 21.31
CA PRO A 400 8.93 29.91 21.35
C PRO A 400 9.28 30.33 22.77
N GLU A 401 8.26 30.58 23.60
CA GLU A 401 8.38 31.07 24.98
C GLU A 401 9.33 30.22 25.84
N ARG A 402 9.24 28.89 25.73
CA ARG A 402 10.03 27.96 26.55
C ARG A 402 11.53 27.94 26.22
N VAL A 403 11.93 28.33 25.01
CA VAL A 403 13.33 28.24 24.56
C VAL A 403 13.95 29.58 24.14
N LYS A 404 13.14 30.66 24.13
CA LYS A 404 13.49 32.01 23.70
C LYS A 404 14.87 32.46 24.19
N ASP A 405 15.08 32.51 25.50
CA ASP A 405 16.34 32.99 26.12
C ASP A 405 17.57 32.18 25.66
N GLY A 406 17.42 30.87 25.51
CA GLY A 406 18.49 29.98 25.03
C GLY A 406 18.79 30.18 23.55
N TYR A 407 17.76 30.42 22.74
CA TYR A 407 17.89 30.67 21.31
C TYR A 407 18.49 32.07 21.04
N ILE A 408 18.02 33.10 21.73
CA ILE A 408 18.60 34.47 21.77
C ILE A 408 20.09 34.40 22.06
N LYS A 409 20.48 33.68 23.12
CA LYS A 409 21.89 33.53 23.50
C LYS A 409 22.73 32.84 22.42
N LEU A 410 22.24 31.72 21.86
CA LEU A 410 22.96 31.02 20.79
C LEU A 410 23.10 31.88 19.54
N LEU A 411 22.04 32.58 19.13
CA LEU A 411 22.07 33.49 17.99
C LEU A 411 23.15 34.56 18.16
N LEU A 412 23.23 35.20 19.34
CA LEU A 412 24.25 36.20 19.64
C LEU A 412 25.68 35.60 19.67
N GLU A 413 25.85 34.39 20.22
CA GLU A 413 27.15 33.70 20.29
C GLU A 413 27.65 33.25 18.90
N ALA A 414 26.74 32.74 18.05
CA ALA A 414 27.03 32.37 16.66
C ALA A 414 27.29 33.60 15.77
N THR A 415 26.51 34.68 15.95
CA THR A 415 26.72 35.98 15.29
C THR A 415 28.11 36.50 15.61
N LYS A 416 28.48 36.52 16.90
CA LYS A 416 29.81 36.91 17.35
C LYS A 416 30.91 36.08 16.67
N LEU A 417 30.78 34.75 16.64
CA LEU A 417 31.79 33.90 16.01
C LEU A 417 31.97 34.23 14.52
N HIS A 418 30.88 34.43 13.77
CA HIS A 418 30.99 34.77 12.36
C HIS A 418 31.60 36.17 12.12
N LEU A 419 31.41 37.13 13.02
CA LEU A 419 32.17 38.39 12.98
C LEU A 419 33.68 38.17 13.24
N GLU A 420 34.03 37.35 14.23
CA GLU A 420 35.43 36.97 14.54
C GLU A 420 36.08 36.13 13.42
N GLU A 421 35.29 35.41 12.61
CA GLU A 421 35.73 34.68 11.41
C GLU A 421 35.68 35.52 10.11
N HIS A 422 35.34 36.82 10.20
CA HIS A 422 35.15 37.74 9.06
C HIS A 422 34.04 37.35 8.06
N LYS A 423 33.10 36.50 8.48
CA LYS A 423 31.89 36.06 7.77
C LYS A 423 30.75 37.06 7.97
N PHE A 424 30.98 38.29 7.49
CA PHE A 424 30.12 39.44 7.76
C PHE A 424 28.69 39.30 7.20
N GLN A 425 28.49 38.56 6.11
CA GLN A 425 27.16 38.31 5.58
C GLN A 425 26.39 37.34 6.48
N GLU A 426 27.00 36.20 6.81
CA GLU A 426 26.40 35.17 7.66
C GLU A 426 26.11 35.69 9.08
N ALA A 427 26.98 36.55 9.62
CA ALA A 427 26.71 37.29 10.86
C ALA A 427 25.49 38.22 10.75
N SER A 428 25.31 38.90 9.61
CA SER A 428 24.16 39.78 9.38
C SER A 428 22.85 38.99 9.23
N GLU A 429 22.90 37.82 8.58
CA GLU A 429 21.76 36.89 8.46
C GLU A 429 21.35 36.27 9.80
N LEU A 430 22.30 36.06 10.72
CA LEU A 430 22.02 35.66 12.10
C LEU A 430 21.49 36.83 12.95
N TYR A 431 21.98 38.05 12.72
CA TYR A 431 21.51 39.24 13.42
C TYR A 431 20.04 39.55 13.15
N GLU A 432 19.54 39.48 11.91
CA GLU A 432 18.11 39.75 11.68
C GLU A 432 17.23 38.68 12.36
N ARG A 433 17.65 37.39 12.41
CA ARG A 433 16.95 36.37 13.23
C ARG A 433 16.99 36.70 14.73
N TYR A 434 18.12 37.18 15.23
CA TYR A 434 18.27 37.66 16.60
C TYR A 434 17.31 38.82 16.92
N ARG A 435 17.16 39.76 15.99
CA ARG A 435 16.26 40.91 16.06
C ARG A 435 14.79 40.53 15.98
N GLU A 436 14.42 39.54 15.15
CA GLU A 436 13.06 38.97 15.11
C GLU A 436 12.63 38.36 16.46
N VAL A 437 13.58 37.76 17.20
CA VAL A 437 13.31 37.09 18.49
C VAL A 437 13.44 38.04 19.70
N ASN A 438 14.34 39.05 19.63
CA ASN A 438 14.63 40.02 20.70
C ASN A 438 14.46 41.49 20.26
N PRO A 439 13.28 41.91 19.74
CA PRO A 439 13.12 43.20 19.06
C PRO A 439 13.29 44.43 19.97
N GLU A 440 13.24 44.29 21.29
CA GLU A 440 13.35 45.42 22.22
C GLU A 440 14.81 45.86 22.48
N ASN A 441 15.77 44.94 22.48
CA ASN A 441 17.17 45.20 22.84
C ASN A 441 18.17 44.87 21.72
N ALA A 442 17.74 44.20 20.63
CA ALA A 442 18.67 43.61 19.68
C ALA A 442 19.62 44.60 18.98
N GLU A 443 19.13 45.79 18.62
CA GLU A 443 19.93 46.81 17.95
C GLU A 443 21.09 47.28 18.84
N ASP A 444 20.82 47.66 20.08
CA ASP A 444 21.85 48.10 21.04
C ASP A 444 22.82 46.97 21.40
N GLU A 445 22.34 45.74 21.64
CA GLU A 445 23.23 44.61 21.97
C GLU A 445 24.18 44.25 20.81
N TYR A 446 23.68 44.28 19.56
CA TYR A 446 24.50 44.00 18.37
C TYR A 446 25.47 45.14 18.04
N ILE A 447 25.06 46.41 18.20
CA ILE A 447 25.95 47.56 18.05
C ILE A 447 27.09 47.50 19.08
N ASN A 448 26.78 47.20 20.35
CA ASN A 448 27.81 47.04 21.39
C ASN A 448 28.80 45.89 21.07
N LEU A 449 28.32 44.79 20.50
CA LEU A 449 29.16 43.69 20.01
C LEU A 449 30.09 44.13 18.86
N LEU A 450 29.53 44.75 17.82
CA LEU A 450 30.28 45.24 16.66
C LEU A 450 31.34 46.28 17.05
N VAL A 451 30.96 47.28 17.86
CA VAL A 451 31.85 48.33 18.36
C VAL A 451 32.93 47.74 19.27
N GLY A 452 32.61 46.72 20.07
CA GLY A 452 33.57 46.00 20.91
C GLY A 452 34.65 45.27 20.08
N LEU A 453 34.25 44.59 19.00
CA LEU A 453 35.17 43.92 18.07
C LEU A 453 35.98 44.93 17.25
N ALA A 454 35.36 46.02 16.75
CA ALA A 454 36.05 47.07 16.01
C ALA A 454 37.15 47.74 16.85
N ASN A 455 36.87 48.03 18.13
CA ASN A 455 37.86 48.51 19.10
C ASN A 455 38.96 47.50 19.45
N SER A 456 38.80 46.22 19.12
CA SER A 456 39.85 45.20 19.23
C SER A 456 40.78 45.27 18.03
N HIS A 457 40.24 45.22 16.81
CA HIS A 457 40.99 45.37 15.56
C HIS A 457 41.75 46.71 15.49
N LEU A 458 41.14 47.81 15.97
CA LEU A 458 41.80 49.12 16.09
C LEU A 458 43.09 49.08 16.93
N LYS A 459 43.14 48.28 18.01
CA LYS A 459 44.35 48.13 18.85
C LYS A 459 45.43 47.31 18.16
N ASN A 460 45.02 46.35 17.33
CA ASN A 460 45.91 45.53 16.49
C ASN A 460 46.41 46.29 15.25
N GLN A 461 45.82 47.44 14.91
CA GLN A 461 46.02 48.20 13.65
C GLN A 461 45.45 47.49 12.40
N GLU A 462 44.42 46.65 12.62
CA GLU A 462 43.66 45.92 11.60
C GLU A 462 42.52 46.83 11.07
N PHE A 463 42.91 47.89 10.36
CA PHE A 463 42.02 49.00 9.99
C PHE A 463 40.95 48.64 8.94
N GLU A 464 41.14 47.61 8.13
CA GLU A 464 40.13 47.19 7.14
C GLU A 464 38.97 46.44 7.83
N GLU A 465 39.30 45.63 8.84
CA GLU A 465 38.38 44.85 9.66
C GLU A 465 37.60 45.75 10.62
N GLU A 466 38.29 46.72 11.24
CA GLU A 466 37.67 47.80 12.02
C GLU A 466 36.59 48.53 11.21
N LEU A 467 36.90 48.92 9.98
CA LEU A 467 35.98 49.66 9.13
C LEU A 467 34.75 48.84 8.71
N LYS A 468 34.93 47.55 8.39
CA LYS A 468 33.80 46.65 8.05
C LYS A 468 32.82 46.54 9.23
N LEU A 469 33.32 46.45 10.46
CA LEU A 469 32.51 46.35 11.67
C LEU A 469 31.78 47.67 12.01
N TYR A 470 32.44 48.82 11.88
CA TYR A 470 31.77 50.11 12.04
C TYR A 470 30.76 50.39 10.92
N GLU A 471 31.01 49.95 9.69
CA GLU A 471 30.04 50.05 8.59
C GLU A 471 28.79 49.19 8.85
N LEU A 472 28.94 47.99 9.44
CA LEU A 472 27.80 47.20 9.90
C LEU A 472 27.02 47.93 10.99
N ALA A 473 27.70 48.47 12.01
CA ALA A 473 27.03 49.17 13.10
C ALA A 473 26.26 50.41 12.61
N TYR A 474 26.83 51.16 11.67
CA TYR A 474 26.21 52.33 11.05
C TYR A 474 24.99 51.96 10.17
N LYS A 475 24.96 50.76 9.59
CA LYS A 475 23.79 50.23 8.87
C LYS A 475 22.64 49.83 9.80
N VAL A 476 22.95 49.45 11.04
CA VAL A 476 21.95 49.12 12.08
C VAL A 476 21.36 50.39 12.67
N ASN A 477 22.21 51.30 13.18
CA ASN A 477 21.79 52.61 13.66
C ASN A 477 22.80 53.69 13.23
N SER A 478 22.40 54.51 12.27
CA SER A 478 23.25 55.54 11.67
C SER A 478 23.51 56.76 12.57
N GLU A 479 22.75 56.95 13.67
CA GLU A 479 22.95 58.07 14.59
C GLU A 479 23.93 57.71 15.72
N SER A 480 23.79 56.52 16.32
CA SER A 480 24.52 56.15 17.55
C SER A 480 26.02 55.90 17.35
N VAL A 481 26.46 55.52 16.15
CA VAL A 481 27.90 55.29 15.83
C VAL A 481 28.44 56.20 14.73
N LYS A 482 27.75 57.33 14.45
CA LYS A 482 28.08 58.23 13.34
C LYS A 482 29.52 58.76 13.42
N ALA A 483 29.97 59.12 14.62
CA ALA A 483 31.29 59.70 14.83
C ALA A 483 32.39 58.65 14.63
N GLU A 484 32.23 57.50 15.27
CA GLU A 484 33.18 56.39 15.29
C GLU A 484 33.41 55.81 13.90
N TYR A 485 32.33 55.62 13.12
CA TYR A 485 32.41 55.20 11.72
C TYR A 485 33.06 56.26 10.82
N THR A 486 32.74 57.54 11.02
CA THR A 486 33.40 58.64 10.30
C THR A 486 34.90 58.69 10.61
N GLU A 487 35.30 58.46 11.86
CA GLU A 487 36.72 58.35 12.21
C GLU A 487 37.39 57.10 11.65
N SER A 488 36.69 55.96 11.59
CA SER A 488 37.22 54.73 11.00
C SER A 488 37.50 54.89 9.49
N LEU A 489 36.56 55.49 8.75
CA LEU A 489 36.78 55.88 7.34
C LEU A 489 38.01 56.79 7.19
N VAL A 490 38.18 57.74 8.12
CA VAL A 490 39.36 58.62 8.17
C VAL A 490 40.65 57.84 8.46
N ARG A 491 40.62 56.90 9.42
CA ARG A 491 41.76 56.06 9.82
C ARG A 491 42.23 55.17 8.68
N TYR A 492 41.31 54.44 8.03
CA TYR A 492 41.66 53.55 6.93
C TYR A 492 42.10 54.32 5.68
N GLY A 493 41.44 55.44 5.37
CA GLY A 493 41.88 56.36 4.31
C GLY A 493 43.30 56.86 4.52
N ASP A 494 43.64 57.39 5.71
CA ASP A 494 45.02 57.81 6.04
C ASP A 494 46.01 56.65 5.99
N TYR A 495 45.63 55.45 6.44
CA TYR A 495 46.45 54.25 6.40
C TYR A 495 46.80 53.85 4.96
N LEU A 496 45.82 53.83 4.05
CA LEU A 496 46.07 53.54 2.64
C LEU A 496 46.88 54.66 1.97
N ILE A 497 46.60 55.94 2.25
CA ILE A 497 47.38 57.08 1.74
C ILE A 497 48.87 56.99 2.12
N LYS A 498 49.16 56.41 3.29
CA LYS A 498 50.52 56.23 3.82
C LYS A 498 51.25 54.99 3.28
N ASN A 499 50.52 53.88 3.05
CA ASN A 499 51.14 52.56 2.82
C ASN A 499 50.89 51.97 1.42
N ARG A 500 49.98 52.53 0.61
CA ARG A 500 49.78 52.13 -0.80
C ARG A 500 50.57 53.01 -1.76
N ASP A 501 50.87 52.48 -2.94
CA ASP A 501 51.50 53.24 -4.02
C ASP A 501 50.48 54.11 -4.76
N LEU A 502 50.35 55.36 -4.29
CA LEU A 502 49.56 56.41 -4.94
C LEU A 502 50.21 56.96 -6.24
N THR A 503 51.07 56.19 -6.92
CA THR A 503 51.40 56.36 -8.35
C THR A 503 50.60 55.44 -9.26
N ASN A 504 49.73 54.58 -8.71
CA ASN A 504 48.69 53.86 -9.45
C ASN A 504 47.33 54.59 -9.30
N ARG A 505 46.67 54.86 -10.43
CA ARG A 505 45.36 55.52 -10.47
C ARG A 505 44.21 54.66 -9.94
N ASP A 506 44.27 53.34 -10.09
CA ASP A 506 43.29 52.42 -9.49
C ASP A 506 43.33 52.49 -7.96
N VAL A 507 44.53 52.67 -7.38
CA VAL A 507 44.75 52.86 -5.95
C VAL A 507 44.28 54.24 -5.49
N ILE A 508 44.41 55.29 -6.31
CA ILE A 508 43.77 56.58 -6.01
C ILE A 508 42.25 56.42 -5.98
N ALA A 509 41.66 55.66 -6.91
CA ALA A 509 40.22 55.39 -6.91
C ALA A 509 39.75 54.56 -5.69
N GLU A 510 40.49 53.50 -5.31
CA GLU A 510 40.29 52.72 -4.07
C GLU A 510 40.23 53.66 -2.84
N VAL A 511 41.19 54.58 -2.74
CA VAL A 511 41.37 55.47 -1.59
C VAL A 511 40.41 56.68 -1.61
N ARG A 512 39.96 57.11 -2.79
CA ARG A 512 39.01 58.24 -3.00
C ARG A 512 37.63 57.96 -2.39
N ILE A 513 37.21 56.70 -2.36
CA ILE A 513 35.90 56.28 -1.80
C ILE A 513 35.72 56.73 -0.35
N PHE A 514 36.76 56.67 0.49
CA PHE A 514 36.64 56.95 1.92
C PHE A 514 36.29 58.42 2.24
N PRO A 515 37.04 59.44 1.76
CA PRO A 515 36.67 60.84 1.97
C PRO A 515 35.39 61.27 1.25
N GLU A 516 35.00 60.61 0.14
CA GLU A 516 33.69 60.84 -0.48
C GLU A 516 32.55 60.35 0.43
N LYS A 517 32.63 59.10 0.91
CA LYS A 517 31.69 58.51 1.88
C LYS A 517 31.62 59.31 3.18
N ILE A 518 32.73 59.91 3.63
CA ILE A 518 32.74 60.84 4.78
C ILE A 518 31.95 62.12 4.48
N LEU A 519 32.04 62.69 3.28
CA LEU A 519 31.33 63.94 2.94
C LEU A 519 29.83 63.74 2.68
N ASP A 520 29.40 62.53 2.32
CA ASP A 520 27.99 62.16 2.33
C ASP A 520 27.41 62.13 3.76
N ILE A 521 28.24 61.73 4.75
CA ILE A 521 27.86 61.58 6.16
C ILE A 521 27.98 62.92 6.93
N ASP A 522 29.05 63.68 6.69
CA ASP A 522 29.30 65.05 7.17
C ASP A 522 29.94 65.89 6.06
N SER A 523 29.10 66.60 5.31
CA SER A 523 29.53 67.50 4.24
C SER A 523 30.34 68.71 4.72
N THR A 524 30.51 68.91 6.04
CA THR A 524 31.38 69.94 6.62
C THR A 524 32.79 69.43 6.95
N ASN A 525 33.04 68.11 6.88
CA ASN A 525 34.27 67.47 7.32
C ASN A 525 35.51 68.04 6.61
N ARG A 526 36.34 68.79 7.35
CA ARG A 526 37.51 69.47 6.79
C ARG A 526 38.63 68.49 6.40
N LYS A 527 38.73 67.35 7.07
CA LYS A 527 39.80 66.37 6.81
C LYS A 527 39.54 65.60 5.52
N ALA A 528 38.30 65.18 5.27
CA ALA A 528 37.92 64.56 4.01
C ALA A 528 38.13 65.48 2.80
N LYS A 529 37.79 66.78 2.90
CA LYS A 529 38.07 67.76 1.84
C LYS A 529 39.56 67.93 1.56
N LEU A 530 40.40 67.86 2.60
CA LEU A 530 41.86 67.89 2.46
C LEU A 530 42.41 66.59 1.84
N GLN A 531 41.89 65.42 2.24
CA GLN A 531 42.23 64.13 1.63
C GLN A 531 41.88 64.12 0.14
N LEU A 532 40.67 64.55 -0.26
CA LEU A 532 40.29 64.70 -1.67
C LEU A 532 41.20 65.67 -2.41
N THR A 533 41.44 66.87 -1.88
CA THR A 533 42.36 67.86 -2.50
C THR A 533 43.79 67.30 -2.71
N LEU A 534 44.23 66.34 -1.89
CA LEU A 534 45.51 65.64 -2.05
C LEU A 534 45.44 64.52 -3.09
N LEU A 535 44.32 63.78 -3.15
CA LEU A 535 44.09 62.72 -4.14
C LEU A 535 43.88 63.29 -5.54
N ASP A 536 43.09 64.37 -5.69
CA ASP A 536 42.88 65.09 -6.95
C ASP A 536 44.20 65.53 -7.55
N ARG A 537 45.04 66.22 -6.77
CA ARG A 537 46.40 66.62 -7.21
C ARG A 537 47.27 65.43 -7.61
N LYS A 538 47.13 64.26 -6.97
CA LYS A 538 47.88 63.07 -7.39
C LYS A 538 47.29 62.45 -8.65
N GLU A 539 45.98 62.46 -8.81
CA GLU A 539 45.32 61.95 -10.03
C GLU A 539 45.61 62.84 -11.23
N ASP A 540 45.60 64.17 -11.08
CA ASP A 540 45.96 65.10 -12.15
C ASP A 540 47.43 64.92 -12.59
N ASN A 541 48.36 64.83 -11.63
CA ASN A 541 49.78 64.50 -11.90
C ASN A 541 49.94 63.12 -12.57
N LEU A 542 49.06 62.15 -12.26
CA LEU A 542 49.06 60.85 -12.93
C LEU A 542 48.41 60.89 -14.30
N ARG A 543 47.36 61.70 -14.53
CA ARG A 543 46.74 61.90 -15.84
C ARG A 543 47.74 62.54 -16.80
N GLU A 544 48.52 63.54 -16.37
CA GLU A 544 49.66 64.05 -17.16
C GLU A 544 50.69 62.96 -17.48
N GLN A 545 50.97 62.02 -16.57
CA GLN A 545 51.89 60.90 -16.82
C GLN A 545 51.27 59.76 -17.65
N GLU A 546 49.96 59.55 -17.57
CA GLU A 546 49.20 58.56 -18.33
C GLU A 546 49.02 59.01 -19.78
N GLU A 547 48.66 60.28 -20.04
CA GLU A 547 48.63 60.81 -21.42
C GLU A 547 50.01 60.68 -22.11
N ASN A 548 51.11 60.90 -21.37
CA ASN A 548 52.48 60.67 -21.85
C ASN A 548 52.85 59.18 -22.01
N ARG A 549 52.19 58.25 -21.32
CA ARG A 549 52.42 56.79 -21.43
C ARG A 549 51.51 56.11 -22.45
N GLU A 550 50.27 56.55 -22.60
CA GLU A 550 49.27 55.93 -23.44
C GLU A 550 49.60 56.09 -24.93
N ILE A 551 50.16 57.25 -25.31
CA ILE A 551 50.81 57.51 -26.61
C ILE A 551 51.86 56.43 -26.94
N ASN A 552 52.57 55.91 -25.94
CA ASN A 552 53.61 54.89 -26.09
C ASN A 552 53.08 53.45 -25.93
N SER A 553 51.91 53.24 -25.32
CA SER A 553 51.34 51.94 -24.97
C SER A 553 50.54 51.30 -26.11
N GLN A 554 49.82 52.11 -26.92
CA GLN A 554 48.91 51.61 -27.95
C GLN A 554 49.58 50.87 -29.13
N ILE A 555 50.92 50.78 -29.15
CA ILE A 555 51.70 50.09 -30.20
C ILE A 555 51.83 48.57 -29.97
N GLU A 556 51.94 48.08 -28.73
CA GLU A 556 52.28 46.66 -28.48
C GLU A 556 51.08 45.72 -28.27
N LEU A 557 49.97 46.19 -27.69
CA LEU A 557 48.86 45.29 -27.31
C LEU A 557 48.01 44.75 -28.47
N TYR A 558 48.26 45.19 -29.71
CA TYR A 558 47.64 44.62 -30.91
C TYR A 558 48.13 43.19 -31.27
N LYS A 559 49.17 42.68 -30.60
CA LYS A 559 49.84 41.40 -30.94
C LYS A 559 49.30 40.13 -30.25
N LYS A 560 48.41 40.21 -29.25
CA LYS A 560 48.12 39.06 -28.34
C LYS A 560 46.66 38.60 -28.20
N ARG A 561 45.86 38.70 -29.25
CA ARG A 561 44.73 37.75 -29.47
C ARG A 561 45.28 36.46 -30.11
N ARG A 562 44.86 35.26 -29.64
CA ARG A 562 44.52 34.03 -30.43
C ARG A 562 44.60 32.71 -29.62
N ASN A 563 43.50 31.92 -29.62
CA ASN A 563 43.29 30.56 -29.04
C ASN A 563 43.35 30.50 -27.49
N ILE A 564 42.80 29.53 -26.73
CA ILE A 564 42.09 28.23 -26.93
C ILE A 564 40.88 28.22 -25.93
N ILE A 565 39.64 27.72 -26.13
CA ILE A 565 38.93 26.84 -27.09
C ILE A 565 38.80 25.33 -26.70
N ASN A 566 37.74 25.02 -25.91
CA ASN A 566 36.98 23.76 -25.77
C ASN A 566 37.63 22.46 -25.21
N PHE A 567 36.86 21.70 -24.39
CA PHE A 567 36.40 20.32 -24.74
C PHE A 567 35.24 19.85 -23.82
N SER A 568 34.60 18.70 -24.11
CA SER A 568 33.24 18.39 -23.61
C SER A 568 32.84 16.89 -23.49
N ALA A 569 32.10 16.57 -22.42
CA ALA A 569 30.96 15.63 -22.32
C ALA A 569 31.16 14.09 -22.49
N ILE A 570 30.01 13.39 -22.35
CA ILE A 570 29.69 11.96 -22.65
C ILE A 570 30.02 10.92 -21.55
N LEU A 571 28.97 10.35 -20.91
CA LEU A 571 28.64 8.91 -20.99
C LEU A 571 27.35 8.54 -20.23
N ILE A 572 26.33 8.06 -20.96
CA ILE A 572 25.24 7.20 -20.45
C ILE A 572 25.16 6.00 -21.40
N SER A 573 25.46 4.79 -20.91
CA SER A 573 25.12 3.53 -21.58
C SER A 573 25.36 2.33 -20.65
N PHE A 574 24.77 1.17 -21.00
CA PHE A 574 24.83 -0.14 -20.32
C PHE A 574 24.17 -0.28 -18.94
N MET A 575 22.97 -0.88 -18.94
CA MET A 575 22.61 -2.02 -18.09
C MET A 575 21.25 -2.63 -18.51
N LEU A 576 21.25 -3.52 -19.50
CA LEU A 576 20.13 -4.44 -19.81
C LEU A 576 20.67 -5.75 -20.42
N ILE A 577 20.98 -6.72 -19.55
CA ILE A 577 20.99 -8.16 -19.84
C ILE A 577 20.33 -8.82 -18.61
N VAL A 578 19.01 -9.00 -18.60
CA VAL A 578 18.30 -10.16 -19.17
C VAL A 578 18.50 -11.43 -18.33
N ILE A 579 17.45 -11.76 -17.58
CA ILE A 579 16.80 -13.08 -17.46
C ILE A 579 17.70 -14.33 -17.59
N SER A 580 17.80 -15.12 -16.52
CA SER A 580 17.75 -16.59 -16.57
C SER A 580 17.76 -17.22 -15.16
N PHE A 581 16.69 -17.88 -14.71
CA PHE A 581 16.19 -19.14 -15.26
C PHE A 581 15.11 -19.71 -14.32
N PHE A 582 15.24 -20.92 -13.76
CA PHE A 582 14.12 -21.82 -13.44
C PHE A 582 13.69 -21.97 -11.96
N LEU A 583 12.43 -22.43 -11.79
CA LEU A 583 11.65 -23.08 -10.68
C LEU A 583 12.31 -23.39 -9.30
N GLY A 584 11.59 -23.59 -8.17
CA GLY A 584 10.15 -23.47 -7.86
C GLY A 584 9.61 -24.54 -6.88
N LEU A 585 8.41 -24.32 -6.29
CA LEU A 585 7.42 -25.33 -5.81
C LEU A 585 7.50 -26.04 -4.41
N LYS A 586 6.54 -25.66 -3.54
CA LYS A 586 5.44 -26.52 -2.97
C LYS A 586 5.59 -27.46 -1.73
N PHE A 587 4.79 -27.10 -0.71
CA PHE A 587 3.79 -27.89 0.08
C PHE A 587 4.10 -28.54 1.45
N ARG A 588 3.17 -28.28 2.41
CA ARG A 588 3.01 -28.84 3.78
C ARG A 588 2.39 -30.26 3.80
N PRO A 589 2.42 -30.97 4.94
CA PRO A 589 1.24 -31.14 5.85
C PRO A 589 1.61 -31.03 7.37
N ALA A 590 0.77 -30.82 8.41
CA ALA A 590 -0.64 -31.15 8.75
C ALA A 590 -0.87 -32.59 9.30
N PRO A 591 -1.98 -32.92 10.03
CA PRO A 591 -2.62 -32.29 11.21
C PRO A 591 -3.16 -33.30 12.28
N SER A 592 -3.91 -32.90 13.34
CA SER A 592 -4.77 -33.83 14.14
C SER A 592 -5.96 -33.21 14.95
N SER A 593 -7.19 -33.48 14.51
CA SER A 593 -8.48 -33.75 15.23
C SER A 593 -8.89 -33.10 16.59
N GLN A 594 -10.12 -32.55 16.62
CA GLN A 594 -11.00 -32.23 17.78
C GLN A 594 -12.49 -32.56 17.39
N PRO A 595 -13.50 -32.56 18.30
CA PRO A 595 -14.81 -33.24 18.09
C PRO A 595 -15.98 -32.39 17.52
N GLU A 596 -17.08 -33.06 17.11
CA GLU A 596 -18.24 -32.49 16.37
C GLU A 596 -19.11 -31.46 17.15
N PRO A 597 -19.65 -30.41 16.46
CA PRO A 597 -20.44 -29.34 17.09
C PRO A 597 -21.97 -29.33 16.78
N VAL A 598 -22.73 -28.47 17.49
CA VAL A 598 -24.21 -28.28 17.38
C VAL A 598 -24.57 -26.76 17.28
N LEU A 599 -25.81 -26.41 16.92
CA LEU A 599 -26.36 -25.03 16.94
C LEU A 599 -27.03 -24.68 18.28
N SER A 600 -26.79 -23.47 18.78
CA SER A 600 -27.49 -22.86 19.92
C SER A 600 -28.77 -22.12 19.52
N ASP A 601 -29.68 -21.89 20.47
CA ASP A 601 -30.97 -21.22 20.19
C ASP A 601 -30.83 -19.75 19.75
N ASN A 602 -29.71 -19.10 20.05
CA ASN A 602 -29.41 -17.77 19.53
C ASN A 602 -28.97 -17.83 18.05
N GLU A 603 -28.16 -18.83 17.68
CA GLU A 603 -27.83 -19.06 16.26
C GLU A 603 -29.10 -19.43 15.47
N LYS A 604 -30.01 -20.25 16.01
CA LYS A 604 -31.29 -20.56 15.35
C LYS A 604 -32.12 -19.31 15.06
N LYS A 605 -32.30 -18.43 16.06
CA LYS A 605 -33.04 -17.16 15.91
C LYS A 605 -32.42 -16.19 14.91
N LYS A 606 -31.10 -16.24 14.71
CA LYS A 606 -30.40 -15.43 13.70
C LYS A 606 -30.43 -16.07 12.32
N ARG A 607 -30.36 -17.41 12.24
CA ARG A 607 -30.21 -18.13 10.98
C ARG A 607 -31.53 -18.50 10.29
N PHE A 608 -32.65 -18.60 10.99
CA PHE A 608 -33.90 -19.11 10.43
C PHE A 608 -35.00 -18.04 10.44
N SER A 609 -35.62 -17.76 9.28
CA SER A 609 -36.75 -16.81 9.20
C SER A 609 -37.72 -17.10 8.05
N SER A 610 -39.02 -17.11 8.36
CA SER A 610 -40.10 -16.99 7.37
C SER A 610 -40.67 -15.56 7.31
N GLY A 611 -40.03 -14.60 7.99
CA GLY A 611 -40.53 -13.25 8.23
C GLY A 611 -40.42 -12.82 9.69
N GLU A 612 -39.96 -13.70 10.58
CA GLU A 612 -39.71 -13.40 12.00
C GLU A 612 -38.48 -12.49 12.24
N GLY A 613 -37.48 -12.48 11.35
CA GLY A 613 -36.24 -11.67 11.44
C GLY A 613 -35.60 -11.42 10.06
N THR A 614 -34.62 -10.52 9.97
CA THR A 614 -33.84 -10.30 8.73
C THR A 614 -32.63 -11.20 8.67
N ILE A 615 -32.24 -11.60 7.46
CA ILE A 615 -31.12 -12.50 7.19
C ILE A 615 -29.88 -11.73 6.70
N PHE A 616 -30.05 -10.68 5.89
CA PHE A 616 -28.92 -9.95 5.28
C PHE A 616 -28.61 -8.59 5.92
N ASP A 617 -29.63 -7.81 6.33
CA ASP A 617 -29.42 -6.53 7.01
C ASP A 617 -30.31 -6.36 8.25
N GLU A 618 -29.66 -6.26 9.41
CA GLU A 618 -30.29 -5.94 10.70
C GLU A 618 -30.67 -4.45 10.82
N ASN A 619 -30.12 -3.58 9.95
CA ASN A 619 -30.36 -2.13 9.97
C ASN A 619 -31.54 -1.68 9.10
N ASN A 620 -32.13 -2.55 8.28
CA ASN A 620 -33.25 -2.22 7.43
C ASN A 620 -34.52 -2.00 8.28
N GLN A 621 -34.69 -0.77 8.75
CA GLN A 621 -35.80 -0.37 9.63
C GLN A 621 -37.18 -0.55 8.98
N GLY A 622 -37.25 -0.55 7.64
CA GLY A 622 -38.46 -0.85 6.88
C GLY A 622 -38.89 -2.31 7.07
N ILE A 623 -38.01 -3.25 6.72
CA ILE A 623 -38.25 -4.70 6.86
C ILE A 623 -38.46 -5.05 8.34
N PHE A 624 -37.56 -4.62 9.24
CA PHE A 624 -37.65 -4.89 10.69
C PHE A 624 -39.01 -4.53 11.31
N LYS A 625 -39.62 -3.40 10.91
CA LYS A 625 -40.95 -2.96 11.35
C LYS A 625 -42.07 -3.91 10.87
N CYS A 626 -41.92 -4.50 9.69
CA CYS A 626 -42.85 -5.51 9.17
C CYS A 626 -42.65 -6.88 9.85
N ASN A 627 -41.41 -7.30 10.08
CA ASN A 627 -41.10 -8.55 10.80
C ASN A 627 -41.67 -8.54 12.22
N GLN A 628 -41.67 -7.40 12.92
CA GLN A 628 -42.37 -7.29 14.22
C GLN A 628 -43.88 -7.57 14.15
N LYS A 629 -44.56 -7.29 13.03
CA LYS A 629 -45.98 -7.65 12.84
C LYS A 629 -46.11 -9.16 12.62
N PHE A 630 -45.19 -9.75 11.85
CA PHE A 630 -45.13 -11.19 11.58
C PHE A 630 -44.89 -12.01 12.86
N GLN A 631 -43.90 -11.64 13.69
CA GLN A 631 -43.65 -12.21 15.02
C GLN A 631 -44.90 -12.19 15.91
N LYS A 632 -45.67 -11.09 15.86
CA LYS A 632 -46.92 -10.90 16.61
C LYS A 632 -48.12 -11.62 15.96
N LYS A 633 -47.89 -12.47 14.95
CA LYS A 633 -48.88 -13.25 14.19
C LYS A 633 -49.96 -12.39 13.49
N LYS A 634 -49.69 -11.10 13.30
CA LYS A 634 -50.55 -10.13 12.60
C LYS A 634 -50.35 -10.23 11.08
N TYR A 635 -50.54 -11.42 10.51
CA TYR A 635 -50.10 -11.74 9.15
C TYR A 635 -50.74 -10.85 8.05
N SER A 636 -51.99 -10.41 8.23
CA SER A 636 -52.64 -9.46 7.31
C SER A 636 -51.96 -8.07 7.34
N GLU A 637 -51.71 -7.52 8.54
CA GLU A 637 -50.96 -6.27 8.70
C GLU A 637 -49.51 -6.39 8.22
N ALA A 638 -48.91 -7.58 8.32
CA ALA A 638 -47.56 -7.87 7.83
C ALA A 638 -47.53 -7.92 6.29
N ALA A 639 -48.50 -8.58 5.66
CA ALA A 639 -48.65 -8.61 4.20
C ALA A 639 -48.85 -7.20 3.63
N GLU A 640 -49.67 -6.35 4.25
CA GLU A 640 -49.77 -4.93 3.87
C GLU A 640 -48.42 -4.21 3.98
N CYS A 641 -47.66 -4.48 5.05
CA CYS A 641 -46.36 -3.84 5.33
C CYS A 641 -45.29 -4.22 4.30
N PHE A 642 -45.06 -5.52 4.08
CA PHE A 642 -44.11 -5.99 3.07
C PHE A 642 -44.57 -5.62 1.65
N GLY A 643 -45.88 -5.65 1.38
CA GLY A 643 -46.45 -5.21 0.10
C GLY A 643 -46.36 -3.70 -0.18
N GLN A 644 -46.02 -2.88 0.82
CA GLN A 644 -45.60 -1.48 0.63
C GLN A 644 -44.10 -1.39 0.32
N LEU A 645 -43.25 -2.22 0.95
CA LEU A 645 -41.81 -2.27 0.65
C LEU A 645 -41.56 -2.72 -0.79
N VAL A 646 -42.16 -3.84 -1.22
CA VAL A 646 -42.08 -4.40 -2.59
C VAL A 646 -42.51 -3.42 -3.70
N LYS A 647 -43.30 -2.39 -3.35
CA LYS A 647 -43.73 -1.33 -4.29
C LYS A 647 -42.78 -0.13 -4.36
N ASN A 648 -41.94 0.04 -3.34
CA ASN A 648 -40.96 1.13 -3.24
C ASN A 648 -39.56 0.65 -3.66
N ASP A 649 -39.29 -0.65 -3.50
CA ASP A 649 -38.07 -1.36 -3.86
C ASP A 649 -38.47 -2.75 -4.37
N SER A 650 -38.28 -3.00 -5.66
CA SER A 650 -38.64 -4.26 -6.32
C SER A 650 -37.59 -5.36 -6.18
N ASP A 651 -36.38 -5.01 -5.74
CA ASP A 651 -35.16 -5.79 -5.99
C ASP A 651 -34.59 -6.41 -4.70
N GLU A 652 -35.22 -6.15 -3.56
CA GLU A 652 -34.91 -6.76 -2.26
C GLU A 652 -35.74 -8.05 -2.01
N PRO A 653 -35.13 -9.24 -2.17
CA PRO A 653 -35.87 -10.51 -2.12
C PRO A 653 -36.44 -10.88 -0.74
N GLU A 654 -35.85 -10.43 0.38
CA GLU A 654 -36.42 -10.69 1.71
C GLU A 654 -37.85 -10.11 1.81
N ALA A 655 -38.07 -8.90 1.27
CA ALA A 655 -39.37 -8.23 1.33
C ALA A 655 -40.44 -8.97 0.50
N LEU A 656 -40.10 -9.46 -0.70
CA LEU A 656 -41.04 -10.21 -1.55
C LEU A 656 -41.33 -11.62 -1.01
N ILE A 657 -40.33 -12.30 -0.44
CA ILE A 657 -40.56 -13.60 0.23
C ILE A 657 -41.45 -13.42 1.46
N TYR A 658 -41.14 -12.48 2.35
CA TYR A 658 -41.93 -12.27 3.56
C TYR A 658 -43.34 -11.70 3.28
N TYR A 659 -43.53 -10.98 2.16
CA TYR A 659 -44.87 -10.66 1.63
C TYR A 659 -45.68 -11.93 1.32
N ASN A 660 -45.12 -12.82 0.49
CA ASN A 660 -45.80 -14.06 0.09
C ASN A 660 -46.00 -15.03 1.27
N ASN A 661 -45.06 -15.08 2.21
CA ASN A 661 -45.22 -15.83 3.47
C ASN A 661 -46.34 -15.26 4.34
N SER A 662 -46.47 -13.92 4.41
CA SER A 662 -47.53 -13.25 5.18
C SER A 662 -48.92 -13.51 4.62
N LEU A 663 -49.05 -13.75 3.31
CA LEU A 663 -50.28 -14.26 2.70
C LEU A 663 -50.45 -15.76 3.00
N SER A 664 -49.40 -16.57 2.84
CA SER A 664 -49.44 -18.03 3.04
C SER A 664 -49.83 -18.43 4.46
N ARG A 665 -49.32 -17.72 5.49
CA ARG A 665 -49.64 -17.91 6.92
C ARG A 665 -51.10 -17.56 7.29
N GLN A 666 -51.90 -17.02 6.37
CA GLN A 666 -53.36 -16.84 6.54
C GLN A 666 -54.16 -18.08 6.10
N SER A 667 -53.54 -19.02 5.38
CA SER A 667 -54.12 -20.33 5.05
C SER A 667 -53.71 -21.40 6.07
N THR A 668 -54.64 -22.28 6.43
CA THR A 668 -54.37 -23.47 7.27
C THR A 668 -53.75 -24.64 6.49
N ASN A 669 -53.70 -24.56 5.16
CA ASN A 669 -53.31 -25.64 4.25
C ASN A 669 -52.00 -25.32 3.50
N ARG A 670 -51.12 -24.53 4.13
CA ARG A 670 -49.91 -23.95 3.51
C ARG A 670 -48.71 -24.90 3.57
N GLN A 671 -47.97 -24.97 2.47
CA GLN A 671 -46.78 -25.81 2.29
C GLN A 671 -45.50 -25.02 2.64
N VAL A 672 -44.42 -25.69 3.07
CA VAL A 672 -43.14 -25.02 3.42
C VAL A 672 -41.99 -25.67 2.65
N LEU A 673 -41.10 -24.84 2.09
CA LEU A 673 -39.75 -25.24 1.66
C LEU A 673 -38.71 -24.41 2.41
N ALA A 674 -37.60 -25.04 2.80
CA ALA A 674 -36.44 -24.34 3.36
C ALA A 674 -35.48 -23.94 2.24
N VAL A 675 -34.98 -22.70 2.25
CA VAL A 675 -34.07 -22.18 1.22
C VAL A 675 -32.79 -21.73 1.90
N ILE A 676 -31.71 -22.49 1.66
CA ILE A 676 -30.46 -22.41 2.39
C ILE A 676 -29.42 -21.66 1.56
N VAL A 677 -28.97 -20.54 2.09
CA VAL A 677 -28.00 -19.61 1.46
C VAL A 677 -26.89 -19.23 2.45
N PRO A 678 -25.68 -18.88 1.99
CA PRO A 678 -24.69 -18.21 2.82
C PRO A 678 -25.01 -16.70 2.92
N ALA A 679 -25.41 -16.21 4.09
CA ALA A 679 -25.71 -14.78 4.29
C ALA A 679 -24.48 -13.91 4.62
N ASP A 680 -23.27 -14.49 4.62
CA ASP A 680 -21.98 -13.81 4.76
C ASP A 680 -21.59 -13.01 3.50
N ARG A 681 -22.48 -12.09 3.10
CA ARG A 681 -22.29 -10.98 2.15
C ARG A 681 -21.75 -11.37 0.76
N ASP A 682 -22.44 -12.30 0.09
CA ASP A 682 -22.32 -12.52 -1.35
C ASP A 682 -23.64 -12.16 -2.05
N GLU A 683 -23.61 -11.29 -3.07
CA GLU A 683 -24.80 -10.97 -3.88
C GLU A 683 -25.35 -12.21 -4.61
N LYS A 684 -24.53 -13.24 -4.84
CA LYS A 684 -25.00 -14.54 -5.39
C LYS A 684 -26.12 -15.16 -4.54
N SER A 685 -26.10 -14.95 -3.23
CA SER A 685 -27.16 -15.39 -2.31
C SER A 685 -28.44 -14.57 -2.47
N LYS A 686 -28.33 -13.26 -2.72
CA LYS A 686 -29.49 -12.41 -3.03
C LYS A 686 -30.07 -12.75 -4.39
N GLU A 687 -29.25 -12.98 -5.42
CA GLU A 687 -29.72 -13.43 -6.75
C GLU A 687 -30.49 -14.76 -6.69
N MET A 688 -29.98 -15.75 -5.93
CA MET A 688 -30.71 -16.99 -5.69
C MET A 688 -32.07 -16.73 -5.02
N LEU A 689 -32.14 -15.83 -4.05
CA LEU A 689 -33.39 -15.47 -3.39
C LEU A 689 -34.32 -14.61 -4.28
N ARG A 690 -33.80 -13.77 -5.18
CA ARG A 690 -34.60 -13.04 -6.20
C ARG A 690 -35.32 -14.03 -7.11
N GLY A 691 -34.62 -15.05 -7.60
CA GLY A 691 -35.22 -16.15 -8.38
C GLY A 691 -36.29 -16.93 -7.60
N VAL A 692 -36.00 -17.29 -6.34
CA VAL A 692 -36.97 -17.96 -5.44
C VAL A 692 -38.20 -17.10 -5.17
N ALA A 693 -38.04 -15.80 -4.91
CA ALA A 693 -39.12 -14.87 -4.63
C ALA A 693 -40.08 -14.74 -5.83
N GLN A 694 -39.54 -14.62 -7.04
CA GLN A 694 -40.33 -14.60 -8.27
C GLN A 694 -41.07 -15.93 -8.50
N ALA A 695 -40.42 -17.07 -8.26
CA ALA A 695 -41.03 -18.39 -8.41
C ALA A 695 -42.15 -18.63 -7.39
N GLN A 696 -41.92 -18.29 -6.11
CA GLN A 696 -42.92 -18.37 -5.04
C GLN A 696 -44.12 -17.48 -5.35
N HIS A 697 -43.89 -16.23 -5.77
CA HIS A 697 -44.96 -15.29 -6.10
C HIS A 697 -45.80 -15.80 -7.27
N LYS A 698 -45.15 -16.25 -8.36
CA LYS A 698 -45.83 -16.83 -9.53
C LYS A 698 -46.62 -18.11 -9.21
N PHE A 699 -46.16 -18.92 -8.26
CA PHE A 699 -46.89 -20.10 -7.78
C PHE A 699 -48.12 -19.69 -6.95
N ASN A 700 -47.95 -18.81 -5.96
CA ASN A 700 -49.03 -18.37 -5.06
C ASN A 700 -50.10 -17.53 -5.75
N SER A 701 -49.75 -16.76 -6.77
CA SER A 701 -50.70 -15.97 -7.59
C SER A 701 -51.45 -16.78 -8.65
N ASN A 702 -51.15 -18.07 -8.83
CA ASN A 702 -51.89 -18.94 -9.74
C ASN A 702 -53.08 -19.58 -9.03
N GLU A 703 -54.30 -19.32 -9.53
CA GLU A 703 -55.56 -19.85 -8.98
C GLU A 703 -55.52 -21.36 -8.73
N SER A 704 -54.86 -22.12 -9.61
CA SER A 704 -54.73 -23.59 -9.52
C SER A 704 -54.00 -24.07 -8.26
N PHE A 705 -53.10 -23.25 -7.70
CA PHE A 705 -52.27 -23.58 -6.54
C PHE A 705 -52.62 -22.75 -5.29
N SER A 706 -53.44 -21.70 -5.45
CA SER A 706 -53.92 -20.81 -4.37
C SER A 706 -54.51 -21.52 -3.13
N THR A 707 -55.04 -22.74 -3.30
CA THR A 707 -55.60 -23.55 -2.20
C THR A 707 -54.55 -24.21 -1.29
N LYS A 708 -53.28 -24.21 -1.71
CA LYS A 708 -52.09 -24.70 -1.00
C LYS A 708 -50.90 -23.75 -1.22
N PRO A 709 -50.92 -22.53 -0.64
CA PRO A 709 -49.87 -21.55 -0.87
C PRO A 709 -48.53 -22.01 -0.26
N LEU A 710 -47.44 -21.66 -0.94
CA LEU A 710 -46.07 -21.96 -0.59
C LEU A 710 -45.46 -20.86 0.28
N GLU A 711 -44.99 -21.25 1.46
CA GLU A 711 -44.13 -20.49 2.36
C GLU A 711 -42.67 -20.88 2.14
N ILE A 712 -41.77 -19.89 2.15
CA ILE A 712 -40.33 -20.06 2.04
C ILE A 712 -39.67 -19.69 3.38
N LEU A 713 -39.07 -20.68 4.03
CA LEU A 713 -38.23 -20.50 5.21
C LEU A 713 -36.80 -20.22 4.73
N ILE A 714 -36.33 -18.98 4.87
CA ILE A 714 -34.94 -18.62 4.55
C ILE A 714 -34.05 -19.12 5.70
N VAL A 715 -32.94 -19.77 5.35
CA VAL A 715 -31.98 -20.33 6.30
C VAL A 715 -30.56 -19.91 5.95
N ASP A 716 -29.90 -19.21 6.87
CA ASP A 716 -28.51 -18.81 6.77
C ASP A 716 -27.56 -19.95 7.19
N SER A 717 -26.72 -20.37 6.24
CA SER A 717 -25.65 -21.35 6.41
C SER A 717 -24.27 -20.75 6.66
N SER A 718 -24.15 -19.40 6.73
CA SER A 718 -22.91 -18.61 6.76
C SER A 718 -21.76 -19.19 7.59
N SER A 719 -20.54 -18.93 7.12
CA SER A 719 -19.40 -19.84 7.11
C SER A 719 -19.56 -20.96 6.08
N ASN A 720 -18.68 -20.97 5.07
CA ASN A 720 -18.63 -21.97 4.01
C ASN A 720 -18.01 -23.30 4.51
N ASP A 721 -18.49 -23.74 5.68
CA ASP A 721 -17.99 -24.83 6.50
C ASP A 721 -18.96 -26.03 6.46
N PRO A 722 -18.46 -27.25 6.14
CA PRO A 722 -19.28 -28.46 6.17
C PRO A 722 -19.93 -28.77 7.52
N GLU A 723 -19.37 -28.30 8.65
CA GLU A 723 -19.95 -28.57 9.97
C GLU A 723 -21.14 -27.66 10.27
N THR A 724 -21.07 -26.35 10.02
CA THR A 724 -22.23 -25.45 10.10
C THR A 724 -23.36 -25.92 9.18
N SER A 725 -23.04 -26.33 7.95
CA SER A 725 -24.02 -26.90 7.01
C SER A 725 -24.66 -28.20 7.53
N LEU A 726 -23.88 -29.07 8.17
CA LEU A 726 -24.35 -30.28 8.85
C LEU A 726 -25.27 -29.96 10.04
N LYS A 727 -24.92 -28.98 10.89
CA LYS A 727 -25.77 -28.56 12.01
C LYS A 727 -27.12 -28.01 11.50
N VAL A 728 -27.09 -27.22 10.42
CA VAL A 728 -28.29 -26.65 9.79
C VAL A 728 -29.18 -27.77 9.25
N ALA A 729 -28.62 -28.77 8.56
CA ALA A 729 -29.36 -29.94 8.12
C ALA A 729 -29.99 -30.71 9.30
N ARG A 730 -29.19 -31.01 10.33
CA ARG A 730 -29.62 -31.65 11.59
C ARG A 730 -30.65 -30.84 12.40
N GLU A 731 -30.88 -29.56 12.10
CA GLU A 731 -31.97 -28.77 12.70
C GLU A 731 -33.21 -28.74 11.79
N ILE A 732 -33.03 -28.62 10.47
CA ILE A 732 -34.13 -28.63 9.49
C ILE A 732 -34.94 -29.94 9.55
N VAL A 733 -34.29 -31.10 9.60
CA VAL A 733 -34.99 -32.40 9.61
C VAL A 733 -35.84 -32.65 10.87
N LYS A 734 -35.70 -31.81 11.91
CA LYS A 734 -36.57 -31.86 13.11
C LYS A 734 -37.95 -31.26 12.86
N ASP A 735 -38.11 -30.40 11.85
CA ASP A 735 -39.41 -29.84 11.46
C ASP A 735 -39.99 -30.61 10.26
N THR A 736 -40.78 -31.64 10.57
CA THR A 736 -41.47 -32.49 9.60
C THR A 736 -42.59 -31.77 8.82
N SER A 737 -42.78 -30.46 9.00
CA SER A 737 -43.65 -29.63 8.16
C SER A 737 -42.94 -29.02 6.95
N ILE A 738 -41.60 -29.07 6.91
CA ILE A 738 -40.78 -28.71 5.74
C ILE A 738 -40.87 -29.87 4.74
N LEU A 739 -41.37 -29.58 3.53
CA LEU A 739 -41.55 -30.59 2.47
C LEU A 739 -40.28 -30.83 1.64
N GLY A 740 -39.30 -29.96 1.78
CA GLY A 740 -38.03 -30.05 1.07
C GLY A 740 -37.16 -28.80 1.22
N VAL A 741 -35.95 -28.91 0.68
CA VAL A 741 -34.85 -27.96 0.80
C VAL A 741 -34.46 -27.44 -0.59
N VAL A 742 -33.99 -26.19 -0.68
CA VAL A 742 -33.34 -25.62 -1.86
C VAL A 742 -31.99 -25.03 -1.45
N GLY A 743 -30.91 -25.38 -2.14
CA GLY A 743 -29.54 -24.93 -1.79
C GLY A 743 -28.76 -25.97 -0.98
N ASN A 744 -27.83 -25.50 -0.13
CA ASN A 744 -26.91 -26.30 0.71
C ASN A 744 -26.03 -27.32 -0.05
N THR A 745 -24.86 -26.90 -0.51
CA THR A 745 -23.93 -27.75 -1.30
C THR A 745 -23.04 -28.69 -0.47
N SER A 746 -23.27 -28.84 0.84
CA SER A 746 -22.45 -29.73 1.70
C SER A 746 -22.87 -31.19 1.57
N LYS A 747 -21.94 -32.09 1.24
CA LYS A 747 -22.20 -33.54 1.22
C LYS A 747 -22.64 -34.07 2.60
N LYS A 748 -22.05 -33.56 3.70
CA LYS A 748 -22.48 -33.90 5.06
C LYS A 748 -23.93 -33.51 5.36
N ALA A 749 -24.47 -32.50 4.66
CA ALA A 749 -25.87 -32.10 4.79
C ALA A 749 -26.80 -32.96 3.94
N LEU A 750 -26.39 -33.28 2.69
CA LEU A 750 -27.10 -34.23 1.83
C LEU A 750 -27.27 -35.58 2.54
N GLU A 751 -26.21 -36.11 3.17
CA GLU A 751 -26.25 -37.36 3.95
C GLU A 751 -27.36 -37.35 5.02
N VAL A 752 -27.57 -36.22 5.72
CA VAL A 752 -28.65 -36.06 6.73
C VAL A 752 -30.04 -35.92 6.09
N TYR A 753 -30.15 -35.29 4.91
CA TYR A 753 -31.41 -35.26 4.17
C TYR A 753 -31.77 -36.63 3.59
N GLU A 754 -30.77 -37.44 3.21
CA GLU A 754 -30.96 -38.83 2.76
C GLU A 754 -31.42 -39.74 3.92
N GLU A 755 -30.78 -39.64 5.09
CA GLU A 755 -31.19 -40.38 6.30
C GLU A 755 -32.66 -40.14 6.68
N GLU A 756 -33.14 -38.90 6.56
CA GLU A 756 -34.51 -38.48 6.93
C GLU A 756 -35.45 -38.35 5.70
N SER A 757 -35.02 -38.80 4.51
CA SER A 757 -35.80 -38.81 3.25
C SER A 757 -36.39 -37.45 2.81
N LEU A 758 -35.72 -36.33 3.12
CA LEU A 758 -36.19 -34.98 2.84
C LEU A 758 -35.78 -34.50 1.43
N ALA A 759 -36.75 -34.22 0.56
CA ALA A 759 -36.52 -33.77 -0.82
C ALA A 759 -35.61 -32.52 -0.88
N MET A 760 -34.69 -32.47 -1.85
CA MET A 760 -33.67 -31.42 -1.96
C MET A 760 -33.49 -30.97 -3.40
N ILE A 761 -33.46 -29.66 -3.64
CA ILE A 761 -33.21 -29.03 -4.95
C ILE A 761 -31.87 -28.30 -4.89
N SER A 762 -30.89 -28.70 -5.70
CA SER A 762 -29.61 -27.99 -5.81
C SER A 762 -29.59 -27.06 -7.02
N PRO A 763 -29.56 -25.72 -6.82
CA PRO A 763 -29.64 -24.75 -7.91
C PRO A 763 -28.31 -24.50 -8.63
N THR A 764 -27.19 -24.96 -8.05
CA THR A 764 -25.82 -24.64 -8.49
C THR A 764 -24.88 -25.85 -8.59
N SER A 765 -25.32 -27.04 -8.14
CA SER A 765 -24.54 -28.27 -8.24
C SER A 765 -24.56 -28.84 -9.67
N THR A 766 -23.46 -29.46 -10.07
CA THR A 766 -23.38 -30.38 -11.22
C THR A 766 -23.04 -31.81 -10.78
N ASN A 767 -23.05 -32.06 -9.47
CA ASN A 767 -22.73 -33.35 -8.85
C ASN A 767 -24.03 -34.13 -8.59
N THR A 768 -24.28 -35.15 -9.42
CA THR A 768 -25.39 -36.11 -9.23
C THR A 768 -24.87 -37.42 -8.67
N GLU A 769 -24.64 -37.48 -7.36
CA GLU A 769 -24.74 -38.76 -6.66
C GLU A 769 -26.20 -39.25 -6.78
N LEU A 770 -26.40 -40.57 -6.91
CA LEU A 770 -27.71 -41.15 -7.25
C LEU A 770 -28.63 -41.21 -6.04
N SER A 771 -29.19 -40.05 -5.71
CA SER A 771 -30.08 -39.82 -4.58
C SER A 771 -31.50 -39.55 -5.09
N GLU A 772 -32.47 -40.38 -4.71
CA GLU A 772 -33.86 -40.25 -5.19
C GLU A 772 -34.56 -38.97 -4.68
N ILE A 773 -33.99 -38.32 -3.67
CA ILE A 773 -34.46 -37.05 -3.11
C ILE A 773 -33.83 -35.81 -3.78
N LEU A 774 -32.76 -35.96 -4.57
CA LEU A 774 -31.95 -34.84 -5.08
C LEU A 774 -32.31 -34.43 -6.52
N PHE A 775 -32.97 -33.30 -6.65
CA PHE A 775 -33.25 -32.62 -7.91
C PHE A 775 -32.17 -31.58 -8.21
N ILE A 776 -31.75 -31.45 -9.47
CA ILE A 776 -30.69 -30.50 -9.87
C ILE A 776 -31.14 -29.69 -11.08
N THR A 777 -30.84 -28.39 -11.08
CA THR A 777 -31.24 -27.44 -12.15
C THR A 777 -30.24 -27.35 -13.30
N ILE A 778 -28.96 -27.66 -13.05
CA ILE A 778 -27.89 -27.67 -14.07
C ILE A 778 -27.72 -29.09 -14.59
N ASP A 779 -28.35 -29.38 -15.73
CA ASP A 779 -28.32 -30.72 -16.30
C ASP A 779 -27.09 -30.99 -17.19
N ASN A 780 -26.26 -31.93 -16.74
CA ASN A 780 -25.13 -32.43 -17.52
C ASN A 780 -25.57 -33.34 -18.68
N GLU A 781 -26.82 -33.83 -18.71
CA GLU A 781 -27.35 -34.62 -19.83
C GLU A 781 -27.52 -33.75 -21.06
N ILE A 782 -28.17 -32.59 -20.96
CA ILE A 782 -28.24 -31.59 -22.06
C ILE A 782 -26.83 -31.21 -22.57
N LEU A 783 -25.87 -30.96 -21.67
CA LEU A 783 -24.48 -30.65 -22.06
C LEU A 783 -23.81 -31.83 -22.79
N SER A 784 -24.02 -33.06 -22.32
CA SER A 784 -23.46 -34.27 -22.92
C SER A 784 -24.11 -34.59 -24.26
N GLU A 785 -25.42 -34.39 -24.41
CA GLU A 785 -26.14 -34.55 -25.67
C GLU A 785 -25.66 -33.54 -26.71
N LYS A 786 -25.49 -32.25 -26.35
CA LYS A 786 -24.93 -31.25 -27.27
C LYS A 786 -23.48 -31.55 -27.64
N LEU A 787 -22.70 -32.13 -26.73
CA LEU A 787 -21.35 -32.61 -27.04
C LEU A 787 -21.37 -33.84 -27.98
N ALA A 788 -22.33 -34.76 -27.79
CA ALA A 788 -22.53 -35.93 -28.67
C ALA A 788 -22.98 -35.53 -30.08
N GLU A 789 -23.94 -34.60 -30.20
CA GLU A 789 -24.37 -34.01 -31.46
C GLU A 789 -23.19 -33.33 -32.18
N TYR A 790 -22.41 -32.51 -31.46
CA TYR A 790 -21.24 -31.84 -32.03
C TYR A 790 -20.20 -32.85 -32.51
N VAL A 791 -19.89 -33.89 -31.73
CA VAL A 791 -18.94 -34.94 -32.13
C VAL A 791 -19.45 -35.75 -33.34
N LYS A 792 -20.77 -35.97 -33.46
CA LYS A 792 -21.38 -36.59 -34.65
C LYS A 792 -21.28 -35.72 -35.90
N GLN A 793 -21.16 -34.39 -35.76
CA GLN A 793 -20.91 -33.46 -36.88
C GLN A 793 -19.43 -33.45 -37.34
N LEU A 794 -18.51 -34.06 -36.59
CA LEU A 794 -17.06 -34.07 -36.91
C LEU A 794 -16.61 -35.26 -37.80
N ASP A 795 -17.51 -36.16 -38.18
CA ASP A 795 -17.26 -37.32 -39.07
C ASP A 795 -16.08 -38.22 -38.63
N VAL A 796 -16.06 -38.60 -37.34
CA VAL A 796 -14.97 -39.37 -36.71
C VAL A 796 -15.33 -40.84 -36.44
N GLU A 797 -14.57 -41.79 -37.01
CA GLU A 797 -14.80 -43.25 -36.86
C GLU A 797 -14.80 -43.77 -35.41
N LYS A 798 -14.03 -43.13 -34.51
CA LYS A 798 -13.86 -43.55 -33.11
C LYS A 798 -13.70 -42.33 -32.20
N VAL A 799 -14.57 -42.23 -31.21
CA VAL A 799 -14.51 -41.24 -30.12
C VAL A 799 -13.89 -41.91 -28.89
N ILE A 800 -13.00 -41.21 -28.18
CA ILE A 800 -12.37 -41.74 -26.96
C ILE A 800 -12.42 -40.68 -25.87
N ILE A 801 -13.29 -40.92 -24.89
CA ILE A 801 -13.66 -39.95 -23.85
C ILE A 801 -12.66 -40.02 -22.69
N PHE A 802 -11.94 -38.93 -22.47
CA PHE A 802 -11.10 -38.76 -21.29
C PHE A 802 -11.92 -38.10 -20.18
N TYR A 803 -12.01 -38.80 -19.05
CA TYR A 803 -12.84 -38.43 -17.93
C TYR A 803 -12.07 -38.73 -16.62
N ASP A 804 -12.35 -37.99 -15.56
CA ASP A 804 -11.77 -38.27 -14.24
C ASP A 804 -12.67 -39.24 -13.47
N SER A 805 -12.17 -40.45 -13.19
CA SER A 805 -12.89 -41.46 -12.40
C SER A 805 -12.99 -41.13 -10.90
N LYS A 806 -12.54 -39.94 -10.49
CA LYS A 806 -12.81 -39.35 -9.16
C LYS A 806 -13.82 -38.20 -9.21
N SER A 807 -14.23 -37.76 -10.41
CA SER A 807 -15.27 -36.76 -10.61
C SER A 807 -16.56 -37.44 -11.06
N LEU A 808 -17.56 -37.43 -10.19
CA LEU A 808 -18.88 -38.02 -10.44
C LEU A 808 -19.56 -37.43 -11.68
N SER A 809 -19.47 -36.10 -11.87
CA SER A 809 -19.94 -35.43 -13.08
C SER A 809 -19.22 -35.94 -14.33
N SER A 810 -17.91 -36.22 -14.24
CA SER A 810 -17.11 -36.74 -15.36
C SER A 810 -17.43 -38.21 -15.68
N GLU A 811 -17.62 -39.07 -14.67
CA GLU A 811 -18.17 -40.42 -14.85
C GLU A 811 -19.54 -40.39 -15.54
N ARG A 812 -20.45 -39.49 -15.13
CA ARG A 812 -21.80 -39.41 -15.72
C ARG A 812 -21.78 -38.90 -17.17
N ILE A 813 -21.02 -37.85 -17.49
CA ILE A 813 -20.81 -37.38 -18.87
C ILE A 813 -20.32 -38.55 -19.75
N LYS A 814 -19.30 -39.29 -19.31
CA LYS A 814 -18.80 -40.49 -20.00
C LYS A 814 -19.81 -41.64 -20.07
N LYS A 815 -20.77 -41.74 -19.14
CA LYS A 815 -21.88 -42.71 -19.22
C LYS A 815 -22.89 -42.33 -20.31
N ILE A 816 -23.26 -41.06 -20.41
CA ILE A 816 -24.23 -40.54 -21.40
C ILE A 816 -23.66 -40.64 -22.82
N LEU A 817 -22.40 -40.22 -23.00
CA LEU A 817 -21.64 -40.32 -24.26
C LEU A 817 -21.31 -41.77 -24.69
N ASN A 818 -21.62 -42.77 -23.85
CA ASN A 818 -21.53 -44.20 -24.19
C ASN A 818 -22.91 -44.83 -24.50
N ILE A 819 -24.00 -44.07 -24.36
CA ILE A 819 -25.39 -44.50 -24.63
C ILE A 819 -25.93 -43.83 -25.90
N THR A 820 -25.35 -42.70 -26.32
CA THR A 820 -25.72 -41.90 -27.50
C THR A 820 -24.85 -42.20 -28.72
#